data_AF-A0A8C1ZT26-F1
#
_entry.id   AF-A0A8C1ZT26-F1
#
_cell.length_a   1.000
_cell.length_b   1.000
_cell.length_c   1.000
_cell.angle_alpha   90.00
_cell.angle_beta   90.00
_cell.angle_gamma   90.00
#
_symmetry.space_group_name_H-M   'P 1'
#
loop_
_entity.id
_entity.type
_entity.pdbx_description
1 polymer ?
#
loop_
_entity_poly.entity_id
_entity_poly.type
_entity_poly.pdbx_seq_one_letter_code
_entity_poly.pdbx_strand_id
1 'polypeptide(L)'
;MAEAHQAVAFQFTVTPDGIDLHLCHEALRQIYLSGLHSWKKRFIRFKNGVMTGVYPGSPSGLLVVLVGYMSTTKYAKIDPSLGMVTKLKYVTEEGQRVVGGVLIGTGLWIAVTFVMRNVLKCLLSWHGWMFNRHGSLNLKTKIWLVLVKLFSGPKPMLYSFQSSLPRLPVPPVKDTVRRYLDSARPLMDDEQYKRMEGLAKDFEKNLGPRLQWYLKLKSWWASNYVSDWWEEYIYLRGRGPIMVNSNYYAMDFLYVIPTTRPAARAGNSIHAIMMYRRKLDRAQIKPLMVLNTIPLCSSQYERMFNTSRVPGVESDVLQHMNESKHIAVYHKGRFYKVWMFYDGRLLLPREVEQQIERILADKSEPQPGEELLAALTAGDRIPWAKARSQFFSRGKNKQSLDAVEKAAFFVTLDDSEQRYDPENPVQSLDSYGKSLLHGKCYDRWFDKSFNLIVFKNGTMGLNAEHSWADAPIVGHLWEHVLSSDPVRLGYTEDGHCKGNSHPNLPGPQRLQWDIPEECQAVISGSLKVAKALADDVDMHIIPFKDFGKGLIKKCKTSPDGFIQIALQLAHFRDKGKFCLTYEASMTRLFREGRTETVRSCTSQTCDFVRAMMNDKATVGLSLMLLKVAAEKHQDLYRLAMTGNGIDRHLFCLYLVSKYLGEDSAFLKEVLSQPWRLSTSQTPLQQLDLFDLKKHPEYVTSGGGFGPVADDGYGVSYIILGEDLINFHISSKHSSPETDSHRFGSNIRQAMLDLLDLFQLDNKENNFKIF
;
A
#
# COMPACT_ATOMS: atom_id res chain seq x y z
N MET A 1 -6.47 30.33 8.02
CA MET A 1 -5.68 30.97 6.94
C MET A 1 -6.44 31.13 5.61
N ALA A 2 -7.46 30.34 5.28
CA ALA A 2 -8.44 30.79 4.27
C ALA A 2 -9.09 32.13 4.69
N GLU A 3 -9.29 32.31 5.99
CA GLU A 3 -9.71 33.57 6.63
C GLU A 3 -8.64 34.69 6.57
N ALA A 4 -7.35 34.36 6.53
CA ALA A 4 -6.29 35.37 6.50
C ALA A 4 -6.14 36.00 5.12
N HIS A 5 -6.34 35.24 4.04
CA HIS A 5 -6.41 35.80 2.69
C HIS A 5 -7.76 36.51 2.42
N GLN A 6 -8.85 36.10 3.08
CA GLN A 6 -10.10 36.86 3.06
C GLN A 6 -9.95 38.22 3.76
N ALA A 7 -9.20 38.29 4.86
CA ALA A 7 -8.96 39.54 5.59
C ALA A 7 -8.08 40.55 4.83
N VAL A 8 -7.26 40.13 3.87
CA VAL A 8 -6.45 41.03 3.01
C VAL A 8 -7.23 41.51 1.77
N ALA A 9 -8.30 40.81 1.38
CA ALA A 9 -9.19 41.23 0.29
C ALA A 9 -10.12 42.39 0.70
N PHE A 10 -10.33 42.56 2.01
CA PHE A 10 -11.17 43.57 2.62
C PHE A 10 -10.38 44.28 3.73
N GLN A 11 -9.64 45.34 3.40
CA GLN A 11 -9.21 46.29 4.43
C GLN A 11 -10.40 47.19 4.75
N PHE A 12 -10.89 47.09 5.99
CA PHE A 12 -11.86 48.03 6.54
C PHE A 12 -11.12 48.97 7.49
N THR A 13 -11.13 50.26 7.17
CA THR A 13 -10.64 51.30 8.08
C THR A 13 -11.85 52.14 8.46
N VAL A 14 -12.18 52.14 9.76
CA VAL A 14 -13.24 53.00 10.28
C VAL A 14 -12.63 54.37 10.55
N THR A 15 -12.95 55.35 9.73
CA THR A 15 -12.57 56.75 9.94
C THR A 15 -13.76 57.53 10.51
N PRO A 16 -13.57 58.72 11.10
CA PRO A 16 -14.66 59.56 11.59
C PRO A 16 -15.70 59.93 10.51
N ASP A 17 -15.32 59.84 9.23
CA ASP A 17 -16.13 60.20 8.07
C ASP A 17 -16.83 59.00 7.37
N GLY A 18 -16.61 57.75 7.84
CA GLY A 18 -17.28 56.56 7.30
C GLY A 18 -16.42 55.29 7.26
N ILE A 19 -16.94 54.26 6.57
CA ILE A 19 -16.23 53.00 6.32
C ILE A 19 -15.50 53.13 4.99
N ASP A 20 -14.17 53.16 5.01
CA ASP A 20 -13.36 53.11 3.79
C ASP A 20 -13.02 51.65 3.44
N LEU A 21 -13.35 51.23 2.22
CA LEU A 21 -13.39 49.83 1.81
C LEU A 21 -12.48 49.61 0.59
N HIS A 22 -11.21 49.26 0.86
CA HIS A 22 -10.23 48.98 -0.18
C HIS A 22 -10.36 47.53 -0.67
N LEU A 23 -11.02 47.34 -1.82
CA LEU A 23 -11.14 46.05 -2.51
C LEU A 23 -9.94 45.81 -3.43
N CYS A 24 -9.08 44.87 -3.07
CA CYS A 24 -8.00 44.45 -3.95
C CYS A 24 -8.57 43.60 -5.11
N HIS A 25 -8.62 44.17 -6.32
CA HIS A 25 -9.10 43.47 -7.53
C HIS A 25 -8.40 42.13 -7.78
N GLU A 26 -7.09 42.04 -7.50
CA GLU A 26 -6.33 40.81 -7.65
C GLU A 26 -6.80 39.75 -6.63
N ALA A 27 -7.05 40.14 -5.38
CA ALA A 27 -7.59 39.24 -4.36
C ALA A 27 -8.99 38.72 -4.72
N LEU A 28 -9.87 39.58 -5.26
CA LEU A 28 -11.21 39.18 -5.75
C LEU A 28 -11.11 38.20 -6.92
N ARG A 29 -10.21 38.46 -7.87
CA ARG A 29 -9.93 37.53 -8.99
C ARG A 29 -9.46 36.17 -8.47
N GLN A 30 -8.60 36.15 -7.46
CA GLN A 30 -8.14 34.91 -6.83
C GLN A 30 -9.26 34.14 -6.12
N ILE A 31 -10.15 34.85 -5.42
CA ILE A 31 -11.34 34.25 -4.81
C ILE A 31 -12.24 33.64 -5.88
N TYR A 32 -12.51 34.37 -6.97
CA TYR A 32 -13.32 33.90 -8.10
C TYR A 32 -12.72 32.65 -8.77
N LEU A 33 -11.44 32.67 -9.15
CA LEU A 33 -10.76 31.54 -9.78
C LEU A 33 -10.70 30.31 -8.86
N SER A 34 -10.40 30.52 -7.58
CA SER A 34 -10.44 29.47 -6.55
C SER A 34 -11.84 28.88 -6.41
N GLY A 35 -12.88 29.71 -6.41
CA GLY A 35 -14.28 29.31 -6.39
C GLY A 35 -14.67 28.46 -7.61
N LEU A 36 -14.36 28.95 -8.82
CA LEU A 36 -14.61 28.25 -10.08
C LEU A 36 -13.94 26.87 -10.13
N HIS A 37 -12.66 26.79 -9.75
CA HIS A 37 -11.90 25.55 -9.75
C HIS A 37 -12.38 24.58 -8.67
N SER A 38 -12.72 25.09 -7.49
CA SER A 38 -13.34 24.30 -6.42
C SER A 38 -14.67 23.70 -6.89
N TRP A 39 -15.53 24.50 -7.52
CA TRP A 39 -16.79 24.03 -8.09
C TRP A 39 -16.59 23.00 -9.19
N LYS A 40 -15.68 23.24 -10.14
CA LYS A 40 -15.32 22.28 -11.19
C LYS A 40 -14.79 20.96 -10.60
N LYS A 41 -13.93 21.02 -9.57
CA LYS A 41 -13.43 19.84 -8.86
C LYS A 41 -14.56 19.07 -8.19
N ARG A 42 -15.43 19.76 -7.44
CA ARG A 42 -16.61 19.18 -6.77
C ARG A 42 -17.56 18.54 -7.77
N PHE A 43 -17.85 19.21 -8.88
CA PHE A 43 -18.68 18.69 -9.96
C PHE A 43 -18.08 17.43 -10.59
N ILE A 44 -16.77 17.42 -10.90
CA ILE A 44 -16.09 16.23 -11.43
C ILE A 44 -16.16 15.08 -10.42
N ARG A 45 -15.90 15.33 -9.13
CA ARG A 45 -16.02 14.31 -8.08
C ARG A 45 -17.44 13.78 -7.96
N PHE A 46 -18.44 14.66 -7.94
CA PHE A 46 -19.85 14.27 -7.92
C PHE A 46 -20.22 13.43 -9.14
N LYS A 47 -19.91 13.91 -10.35
CA LYS A 47 -20.13 13.18 -11.60
C LYS A 47 -19.49 11.80 -11.56
N ASN A 48 -18.22 11.71 -11.18
CA ASN A 48 -17.49 10.44 -11.15
C ASN A 48 -17.99 9.53 -10.02
N GLY A 49 -18.44 10.10 -8.90
CA GLY A 49 -19.13 9.39 -7.83
C GLY A 49 -20.45 8.77 -8.29
N VAL A 50 -21.26 9.50 -9.07
CA VAL A 50 -22.46 8.96 -9.71
C VAL A 50 -22.09 7.87 -10.71
N MET A 51 -21.11 8.10 -11.60
CA MET A 51 -20.66 7.11 -12.59
C MET A 51 -20.20 5.80 -11.96
N THR A 52 -19.43 5.87 -10.86
CA THR A 52 -18.97 4.69 -10.14
C THR A 52 -20.08 4.06 -9.29
N GLY A 53 -20.97 4.87 -8.72
CA GLY A 53 -22.11 4.44 -7.93
C GLY A 53 -23.18 3.68 -8.72
N VAL A 54 -23.28 3.91 -10.03
CA VAL A 54 -24.23 3.24 -10.94
C VAL A 54 -23.58 2.19 -11.84
N TYR A 55 -22.27 1.94 -11.69
CA TYR A 55 -21.57 0.89 -12.41
C TYR A 55 -22.09 -0.52 -12.02
N PRO A 56 -22.19 -1.50 -12.93
CA PRO A 56 -21.78 -1.49 -14.36
C PRO A 56 -22.78 -0.82 -15.32
N GLY A 57 -23.88 -0.27 -14.81
CA GLY A 57 -24.77 0.59 -15.58
C GLY A 57 -24.11 1.91 -16.00
N SER A 58 -24.81 2.69 -16.81
CA SER A 58 -24.32 3.98 -17.30
C SER A 58 -25.46 5.01 -17.47
N PRO A 59 -25.18 6.32 -17.40
CA PRO A 59 -26.18 7.35 -17.67
C PRO A 59 -26.75 7.29 -19.09
N SER A 60 -25.96 6.87 -20.09
CA SER A 60 -26.49 6.61 -21.43
C SER A 60 -27.47 5.43 -21.43
N GLY A 61 -27.21 4.41 -20.60
CA GLY A 61 -28.15 3.30 -20.38
C GLY A 61 -29.48 3.77 -19.79
N LEU A 62 -29.47 4.79 -18.92
CA LEU A 62 -30.71 5.39 -18.40
C LEU A 62 -31.54 5.99 -19.54
N LEU A 63 -30.91 6.74 -20.45
CA LEU A 63 -31.61 7.30 -21.61
C LEU A 63 -32.22 6.22 -22.50
N VAL A 64 -31.49 5.12 -22.75
CA VAL A 64 -32.01 3.99 -23.53
C VAL A 64 -33.22 3.35 -22.86
N VAL A 65 -33.15 3.11 -21.55
CA VAL A 65 -34.28 2.53 -20.78
C VAL A 65 -35.47 3.48 -20.76
N LEU A 66 -35.23 4.78 -20.54
CA LEU A 66 -36.29 5.79 -20.53
C LEU A 66 -36.97 5.92 -21.89
N VAL A 67 -36.21 6.11 -22.97
CA VAL A 67 -36.77 6.24 -24.32
C VAL A 67 -37.47 4.95 -24.74
N GLY A 68 -36.87 3.79 -24.45
CA GLY A 68 -37.49 2.49 -24.71
C GLY A 68 -38.82 2.36 -23.98
N TYR A 69 -38.83 2.54 -22.65
CA TYR A 69 -40.04 2.44 -21.83
C TYR A 69 -41.14 3.41 -22.28
N MET A 70 -40.79 4.69 -22.49
CA MET A 70 -41.74 5.72 -22.93
C MET A 70 -42.28 5.44 -24.34
N SER A 71 -41.45 4.90 -25.24
CA SER A 71 -41.89 4.53 -26.59
C SER A 71 -42.79 3.31 -26.57
N THR A 72 -42.47 2.28 -25.79
CA THR A 72 -43.28 1.06 -25.65
C THR A 72 -44.63 1.36 -25.03
N THR A 73 -44.69 2.14 -23.95
CA THR A 73 -45.94 2.55 -23.30
C THR A 73 -46.82 3.40 -24.21
N LYS A 74 -46.22 4.34 -24.96
CA LYS A 74 -46.92 5.12 -25.98
C LYS A 74 -47.48 4.25 -27.11
N TYR A 75 -46.70 3.31 -27.62
CA TYR A 75 -47.12 2.38 -28.67
C TYR A 75 -48.24 1.45 -28.19
N ALA A 76 -48.11 0.91 -26.98
CA ALA A 76 -49.09 0.02 -26.36
C ALA A 76 -50.32 0.75 -25.79
N LYS A 77 -50.36 2.09 -25.83
CA LYS A 77 -51.41 2.94 -25.24
C LYS A 77 -51.63 2.68 -23.74
N ILE A 78 -50.55 2.35 -23.02
CA ILE A 78 -50.56 2.13 -21.56
C ILE A 78 -50.15 3.42 -20.86
N ASP A 79 -50.74 3.73 -19.70
CA ASP A 79 -50.28 4.83 -18.86
C ASP A 79 -48.83 4.56 -18.38
N PRO A 80 -47.83 5.39 -18.78
CA PRO A 80 -46.44 5.22 -18.36
C PRO A 80 -46.23 5.44 -16.87
N SER A 81 -47.20 5.99 -16.14
CA SER A 81 -47.15 6.09 -14.68
C SER A 81 -47.65 4.82 -13.97
N LEU A 82 -48.19 3.84 -14.71
CA LEU A 82 -48.87 2.66 -14.17
C LEU A 82 -49.91 2.99 -13.08
N GLY A 83 -50.53 4.18 -13.16
CA GLY A 83 -51.47 4.68 -12.14
C GLY A 83 -50.85 5.12 -10.81
N MET A 84 -49.51 5.11 -10.67
CA MET A 84 -48.82 5.46 -9.41
C MET A 84 -48.76 6.96 -9.14
N VAL A 85 -48.83 7.81 -10.17
CA VAL A 85 -48.77 9.27 -10.03
C VAL A 85 -50.16 9.84 -10.28
N THR A 86 -51.06 9.68 -9.31
CA THR A 86 -52.38 10.32 -9.36
C THR A 86 -52.46 11.40 -8.27
N LYS A 87 -52.76 12.64 -8.69
CA LYS A 87 -53.02 13.83 -7.84
C LYS A 87 -51.83 14.73 -7.44
N LEU A 88 -50.96 15.11 -8.37
CA LEU A 88 -50.13 16.31 -8.18
C LEU A 88 -50.97 17.56 -8.53
N LYS A 89 -51.43 18.29 -7.49
CA LYS A 89 -52.38 19.42 -7.59
C LYS A 89 -51.98 20.59 -8.53
N TYR A 90 -50.76 20.60 -9.08
CA TYR A 90 -50.20 21.69 -9.87
C TYR A 90 -49.52 21.23 -11.17
N VAL A 91 -49.75 20.00 -11.63
CA VAL A 91 -49.13 19.46 -12.86
C VAL A 91 -50.22 18.97 -13.82
N THR A 92 -50.13 19.33 -15.11
CA THR A 92 -51.06 18.89 -16.16
C THR A 92 -51.08 17.35 -16.28
N GLU A 93 -52.17 16.78 -16.80
CA GLU A 93 -52.28 15.31 -16.96
C GLU A 93 -51.14 14.74 -17.82
N GLU A 94 -50.76 15.43 -18.89
CA GLU A 94 -49.61 15.09 -19.71
C GLU A 94 -48.29 15.19 -18.93
N GLY A 95 -48.12 16.24 -18.12
CA GLY A 95 -46.98 16.38 -17.23
C GLY A 95 -46.90 15.27 -16.18
N GLN A 96 -48.03 14.82 -15.63
CA GLN A 96 -48.09 13.71 -14.67
C GLN A 96 -47.67 12.39 -15.32
N ARG A 97 -48.11 12.12 -16.56
CA ARG A 97 -47.69 10.95 -17.33
C ARG A 97 -46.20 10.96 -17.65
N VAL A 98 -45.64 12.11 -18.06
CA VAL A 98 -44.20 12.23 -18.31
C VAL A 98 -43.39 12.04 -17.03
N VAL A 99 -43.77 12.70 -15.93
CA VAL A 99 -43.08 12.57 -14.64
C VAL A 99 -43.16 11.13 -14.12
N GLY A 100 -44.35 10.52 -14.16
CA GLY A 100 -44.54 9.12 -13.78
C GLY A 100 -43.72 8.15 -14.63
N GLY A 101 -43.71 8.35 -15.95
CA GLY A 101 -42.90 7.56 -16.86
C GLY A 101 -41.40 7.68 -16.63
N VAL A 102 -40.90 8.89 -16.32
CA VAL A 102 -39.50 9.10 -15.95
C VAL A 102 -39.17 8.42 -14.62
N LEU A 103 -40.05 8.48 -13.62
CA LEU A 103 -39.86 7.82 -12.32
C LEU A 103 -39.80 6.29 -12.48
N ILE A 104 -40.76 5.70 -13.20
CA ILE A 104 -40.80 4.25 -13.42
C ILE A 104 -39.62 3.80 -14.29
N GLY A 105 -39.33 4.49 -15.39
CA GLY A 105 -38.18 4.17 -16.24
C GLY A 105 -36.84 4.31 -15.51
N THR A 106 -36.69 5.29 -14.61
CA THR A 106 -35.52 5.40 -13.73
C THR A 106 -35.46 4.23 -12.73
N GLY A 107 -36.60 3.85 -12.14
CA GLY A 107 -36.71 2.68 -11.27
C GLY A 107 -36.33 1.38 -11.98
N LEU A 108 -36.79 1.17 -13.21
CA LEU A 108 -36.40 0.05 -14.07
C LEU A 108 -34.90 0.05 -14.35
N TRP A 109 -34.32 1.20 -14.67
CA TRP A 109 -32.88 1.31 -14.89
C TRP A 109 -32.05 1.00 -13.63
N ILE A 110 -32.50 1.46 -12.45
CA ILE A 110 -31.88 1.13 -11.16
C ILE A 110 -31.98 -0.39 -10.92
N ALA A 111 -33.14 -1.01 -11.18
CA ALA A 111 -33.33 -2.44 -11.03
C ALA A 111 -32.42 -3.25 -11.98
N VAL A 112 -32.32 -2.86 -13.25
CA VAL A 112 -31.41 -3.48 -14.23
C VAL A 112 -29.95 -3.35 -13.76
N THR A 113 -29.55 -2.15 -13.33
CA THR A 113 -28.20 -1.90 -12.81
C THR A 113 -27.89 -2.76 -11.58
N PHE A 114 -28.85 -2.88 -10.67
CA PHE A 114 -28.75 -3.74 -9.49
C PHE A 114 -28.61 -5.22 -9.88
N VAL A 115 -29.41 -5.71 -10.83
CA VAL A 115 -29.29 -7.08 -11.35
C VAL A 115 -27.93 -7.30 -11.98
N MET A 116 -27.47 -6.43 -12.88
CA MET A 116 -26.16 -6.53 -13.52
C MET A 116 -25.02 -6.55 -12.50
N ARG A 117 -25.09 -5.69 -11.46
CA ARG A 117 -24.12 -5.66 -10.37
C ARG A 117 -24.07 -6.98 -9.61
N ASN A 118 -25.23 -7.56 -9.26
CA ASN A 118 -25.29 -8.82 -8.54
C ASN A 118 -24.80 -9.99 -9.40
N VAL A 119 -25.14 -10.01 -10.70
CA VAL A 119 -24.60 -11.01 -11.65
C VAL A 119 -23.07 -10.89 -11.72
N LEU A 120 -22.54 -9.68 -11.89
CA LEU A 120 -21.09 -9.46 -11.90
C LEU A 120 -20.44 -9.91 -10.59
N LYS A 121 -21.07 -9.61 -9.44
CA LYS A 121 -20.60 -10.07 -8.12
C LYS A 121 -20.59 -11.59 -8.01
N CYS A 122 -21.62 -12.28 -8.48
CA CYS A 122 -21.66 -13.75 -8.51
C CYS A 122 -20.55 -14.31 -9.41
N LEU A 123 -20.33 -13.71 -10.59
CA LEU A 123 -19.24 -14.10 -11.49
C LEU A 123 -17.88 -13.92 -10.82
N LEU A 124 -17.63 -12.77 -10.19
CA LEU A 124 -16.37 -12.47 -9.49
C LEU A 124 -16.18 -13.30 -8.22
N SER A 125 -17.26 -13.85 -7.63
CA SER A 125 -17.18 -14.76 -6.48
C SER A 125 -16.62 -16.14 -6.85
N TRP A 126 -16.65 -16.50 -8.14
CA TRP A 126 -16.10 -17.77 -8.62
C TRP A 126 -14.60 -17.64 -8.91
N HIS A 127 -13.79 -18.35 -8.13
CA HIS A 127 -12.33 -18.33 -8.22
C HIS A 127 -11.72 -19.61 -8.81
N GLY A 128 -12.54 -20.51 -9.38
CA GLY A 128 -12.06 -21.78 -9.93
C GLY A 128 -11.02 -21.62 -11.06
N TRP A 129 -11.00 -20.46 -11.72
CA TRP A 129 -10.02 -20.10 -12.73
C TRP A 129 -8.56 -20.09 -12.21
N MET A 130 -8.34 -19.82 -10.91
CA MET A 130 -6.99 -19.79 -10.33
C MET A 130 -6.35 -21.17 -10.19
N PHE A 131 -7.17 -22.23 -10.19
CA PHE A 131 -6.75 -23.62 -10.04
C PHE A 131 -6.60 -24.35 -11.38
N ASN A 132 -6.80 -23.66 -12.51
CA ASN A 132 -6.50 -24.22 -13.81
C ASN A 132 -4.99 -24.40 -13.98
N ARG A 133 -4.59 -25.44 -14.73
CA ARG A 133 -3.18 -25.61 -15.15
C ARG A 133 -2.69 -24.40 -15.93
N HIS A 134 -1.48 -23.97 -15.61
CA HIS A 134 -0.85 -22.81 -16.24
C HIS A 134 -0.74 -23.02 -17.77
N GLY A 135 -1.14 -22.01 -18.55
CA GLY A 135 -1.16 -22.09 -20.02
C GLY A 135 -2.38 -22.78 -20.65
N SER A 136 -3.27 -23.40 -19.87
CA SER A 136 -4.50 -24.03 -20.39
C SER A 136 -5.75 -23.43 -19.75
N LEU A 137 -6.52 -22.66 -20.52
CA LEU A 137 -7.86 -22.20 -20.10
C LEU A 137 -8.89 -23.21 -20.58
N ASN A 138 -9.55 -23.91 -19.65
CA ASN A 138 -10.69 -24.77 -20.00
C ASN A 138 -11.86 -23.94 -20.55
N LEU A 139 -12.77 -24.59 -21.27
CA LEU A 139 -13.92 -23.94 -21.90
C LEU A 139 -14.79 -23.18 -20.87
N LYS A 140 -14.97 -23.76 -19.68
CA LYS A 140 -15.70 -23.13 -18.56
C LYS A 140 -15.12 -21.77 -18.18
N THR A 141 -13.79 -21.66 -18.07
CA THR A 141 -13.11 -20.41 -17.72
C THR A 141 -13.16 -19.41 -18.86
N LYS A 142 -13.05 -19.85 -20.12
CA LYS A 142 -13.21 -18.98 -21.28
C LYS A 142 -14.62 -18.36 -21.33
N ILE A 143 -15.66 -19.17 -21.15
CA ILE A 143 -17.05 -18.70 -21.08
C ILE A 143 -17.21 -17.70 -19.92
N TRP A 144 -16.70 -18.05 -18.74
CA TRP A 144 -16.75 -17.16 -17.58
C TRP A 144 -16.04 -15.81 -17.83
N LEU A 145 -14.84 -15.80 -18.44
CA LEU A 145 -14.12 -14.56 -18.78
C LEU A 145 -14.94 -13.68 -19.74
N VAL A 146 -15.59 -14.27 -20.74
CA VAL A 146 -16.48 -13.56 -21.66
C VAL A 146 -17.64 -12.93 -20.89
N LEU A 147 -18.27 -13.68 -19.97
CA LEU A 147 -19.35 -13.15 -19.14
C LEU A 147 -18.88 -12.03 -18.21
N VAL A 148 -17.74 -12.18 -17.53
CA VAL A 148 -17.17 -11.10 -16.69
C VAL A 148 -16.94 -9.84 -17.52
N LYS A 149 -16.36 -9.99 -18.73
CA LYS A 149 -16.12 -8.86 -19.63
C LYS A 149 -17.41 -8.19 -20.10
N LEU A 150 -18.44 -8.99 -20.45
CA LEU A 150 -19.75 -8.50 -20.87
C LEU A 150 -20.43 -7.70 -19.75
N PHE A 151 -20.44 -8.23 -18.53
CA PHE A 151 -21.11 -7.61 -17.38
C PHE A 151 -20.28 -6.51 -16.69
N SER A 152 -18.98 -6.41 -16.98
CA SER A 152 -18.16 -5.31 -16.49
C SER A 152 -18.56 -3.99 -17.15
N GLY A 153 -18.93 -3.97 -18.43
CA GLY A 153 -19.23 -2.71 -19.11
C GLY A 153 -17.97 -1.88 -19.46
N PRO A 154 -18.13 -0.76 -20.19
CA PRO A 154 -17.00 -0.04 -20.78
C PRO A 154 -16.38 1.00 -19.83
N LYS A 155 -15.07 1.21 -19.97
CA LYS A 155 -14.29 2.32 -19.36
C LYS A 155 -14.43 2.44 -17.83
N PRO A 156 -14.04 1.41 -17.06
CA PRO A 156 -14.08 1.49 -15.62
C PRO A 156 -13.16 2.59 -15.06
N MET A 157 -13.64 3.25 -14.02
CA MET A 157 -12.89 4.18 -13.17
C MET A 157 -12.33 3.43 -11.95
N LEU A 158 -11.43 4.06 -11.19
CA LEU A 158 -10.70 3.41 -10.08
C LEU A 158 -11.63 2.63 -9.12
N TYR A 159 -12.78 3.22 -8.79
CA TYR A 159 -13.72 2.67 -7.82
C TYR A 159 -14.95 1.97 -8.44
N SER A 160 -15.01 1.84 -9.76
CA SER A 160 -16.18 1.28 -10.47
C SER A 160 -16.59 -0.10 -9.95
N PHE A 161 -15.62 -0.97 -9.64
CA PHE A 161 -15.91 -2.34 -9.23
C PHE A 161 -16.17 -2.52 -7.73
N GLN A 162 -16.00 -1.49 -6.87
CA GLN A 162 -16.05 -1.67 -5.40
C GLN A 162 -17.39 -2.25 -4.90
N SER A 163 -18.49 -1.90 -5.54
CA SER A 163 -19.82 -2.42 -5.21
C SER A 163 -20.12 -3.81 -5.80
N SER A 164 -19.36 -4.22 -6.82
CA SER A 164 -19.46 -5.52 -7.51
C SER A 164 -18.47 -6.56 -6.99
N LEU A 165 -17.44 -6.15 -6.23
CA LEU A 165 -16.49 -7.09 -5.65
C LEU A 165 -17.17 -7.99 -4.59
N PRO A 166 -16.82 -9.28 -4.53
CA PRO A 166 -17.32 -10.18 -3.50
C PRO A 166 -16.81 -9.78 -2.12
N ARG A 167 -17.53 -10.20 -1.08
CA ARG A 167 -17.02 -10.13 0.31
C ARG A 167 -16.05 -11.28 0.54
N LEU A 168 -15.07 -11.07 1.40
CA LEU A 168 -14.14 -12.13 1.80
C LEU A 168 -14.93 -13.27 2.47
N PRO A 169 -14.79 -14.53 2.03
CA PRO A 169 -15.52 -15.65 2.62
C PRO A 169 -14.96 -16.01 4.00
N VAL A 170 -15.82 -16.53 4.87
CA VAL A 170 -15.42 -17.12 6.16
C VAL A 170 -15.16 -18.62 5.95
N PRO A 171 -13.91 -19.11 6.04
CA PRO A 171 -13.61 -20.53 5.83
C PRO A 171 -14.28 -21.43 6.89
N PRO A 172 -14.50 -22.71 6.62
CA PRO A 172 -14.86 -23.68 7.65
C PRO A 172 -13.74 -23.83 8.71
N VAL A 173 -14.12 -23.97 9.97
CA VAL A 173 -13.17 -24.20 11.08
C VAL A 173 -12.35 -25.47 10.84
N LYS A 174 -13.02 -26.57 10.51
CA LYS A 174 -12.38 -27.87 10.18
C LYS A 174 -11.29 -27.76 9.11
N ASP A 175 -11.56 -27.03 8.03
CA ASP A 175 -10.57 -26.84 6.96
C ASP A 175 -9.38 -26.00 7.43
N THR A 176 -9.64 -24.99 8.25
CA THR A 176 -8.61 -24.11 8.80
C THR A 176 -7.73 -24.86 9.79
N VAL A 177 -8.33 -25.64 10.69
CA VAL A 177 -7.63 -26.47 11.67
C VAL A 177 -6.79 -27.55 10.98
N ARG A 178 -7.34 -28.26 9.99
CA ARG A 178 -6.58 -29.23 9.19
C ARG A 178 -5.36 -28.59 8.52
N ARG A 179 -5.55 -27.48 7.82
CA ARG A 179 -4.44 -26.77 7.14
C ARG A 179 -3.41 -26.23 8.14
N TYR A 180 -3.85 -25.77 9.31
CA TYR A 180 -2.94 -25.37 10.39
C TYR A 180 -2.07 -26.54 10.84
N LEU A 181 -2.67 -27.70 11.15
CA LEU A 181 -1.94 -28.89 11.58
C LEU A 181 -0.94 -29.34 10.50
N ASP A 182 -1.35 -29.37 9.23
CA ASP A 182 -0.45 -29.67 8.10
C ASP A 182 0.77 -28.71 8.07
N SER A 183 0.55 -27.42 8.37
CA SER A 183 1.62 -26.41 8.41
C SER A 183 2.49 -26.46 9.68
N ALA A 184 1.96 -26.98 10.78
CA ALA A 184 2.66 -27.07 12.06
C ALA A 184 3.54 -28.31 12.17
N ARG A 185 3.19 -29.39 11.45
CA ARG A 185 3.92 -30.68 11.47
C ARG A 185 5.45 -30.55 11.28
N PRO A 186 5.99 -29.77 10.31
CA PRO A 186 7.44 -29.67 10.15
C PRO A 186 8.14 -28.86 11.25
N LEU A 187 7.39 -28.17 12.11
CA LEU A 187 7.89 -27.26 13.15
C LEU A 187 7.88 -27.88 14.55
N MET A 188 7.37 -29.10 14.68
CA MET A 188 7.15 -29.76 15.97
C MET A 188 7.67 -31.20 15.95
N ASP A 189 8.17 -31.66 17.09
CA ASP A 189 8.39 -33.08 17.33
C ASP A 189 7.04 -33.84 17.45
N ASP A 190 7.10 -35.17 17.55
CA ASP A 190 5.91 -36.02 17.58
C ASP A 190 5.04 -35.82 18.83
N GLU A 191 5.65 -35.53 19.98
CA GLU A 191 4.93 -35.33 21.24
C GLU A 191 4.20 -33.98 21.22
N GLN A 192 4.91 -32.92 20.85
CA GLN A 192 4.36 -31.58 20.66
C GLN A 192 3.23 -31.58 19.63
N TYR A 193 3.44 -32.26 18.49
CA TYR A 193 2.42 -32.35 17.44
C TYR A 193 1.17 -33.10 17.92
N LYS A 194 1.34 -34.21 18.66
CA LYS A 194 0.20 -34.96 19.22
C LYS A 194 -0.58 -34.12 20.24
N ARG A 195 0.10 -33.33 21.08
CA ARG A 195 -0.54 -32.37 21.99
C ARG A 195 -1.36 -31.33 21.21
N MET A 196 -0.74 -30.71 20.20
CA MET A 196 -1.38 -29.71 19.36
C MET A 196 -2.59 -30.29 18.61
N GLU A 197 -2.50 -31.52 18.12
CA GLU A 197 -3.63 -32.22 17.50
C GLU A 197 -4.80 -32.39 18.49
N GLY A 198 -4.50 -32.71 19.75
CA GLY A 198 -5.51 -32.78 20.83
C GLY A 198 -6.21 -31.43 21.05
N LEU A 199 -5.43 -30.35 21.20
CA LEU A 199 -5.98 -28.99 21.38
C LEU A 199 -6.82 -28.53 20.18
N ALA A 200 -6.34 -28.83 18.97
CA ALA A 200 -6.99 -28.50 17.72
C ALA A 200 -8.34 -29.25 17.56
N LYS A 201 -8.37 -30.55 17.88
CA LYS A 201 -9.58 -31.38 17.84
C LYS A 201 -10.61 -30.93 18.87
N ASP A 202 -10.16 -30.62 20.09
CA ASP A 202 -11.03 -30.06 21.13
C ASP A 202 -11.66 -28.73 20.68
N PHE A 203 -10.83 -27.82 20.16
CA PHE A 203 -11.29 -26.54 19.64
C PHE A 203 -12.30 -26.70 18.49
N GLU A 204 -12.00 -27.56 17.50
CA GLU A 204 -12.89 -27.82 16.36
C GLU A 204 -14.26 -28.36 16.79
N LYS A 205 -14.30 -29.23 17.81
CA LYS A 205 -15.53 -29.85 18.30
C LYS A 205 -16.35 -28.93 19.21
N ASN A 206 -15.69 -28.14 20.05
CA ASN A 206 -16.32 -27.40 21.14
C ASN A 206 -16.44 -25.90 20.84
N LEU A 207 -15.41 -25.11 21.14
CA LEU A 207 -15.48 -23.65 21.10
C LEU A 207 -15.55 -23.08 19.67
N GLY A 208 -14.84 -23.70 18.72
CA GLY A 208 -14.72 -23.24 17.33
C GLY A 208 -16.05 -22.99 16.63
N PRO A 209 -17.03 -23.92 16.64
CA PRO A 209 -18.36 -23.72 16.05
C PRO A 209 -19.11 -22.50 16.59
N ARG A 210 -19.00 -22.20 17.90
CA ARG A 210 -19.63 -21.03 18.51
C ARG A 210 -18.98 -19.74 18.03
N LEU A 211 -17.64 -19.67 18.04
CA LEU A 211 -16.90 -18.51 17.52
C LEU A 211 -17.18 -18.28 16.03
N GLN A 212 -17.25 -19.35 15.25
CA GLN A 212 -17.56 -19.33 13.82
C GLN A 212 -18.95 -18.75 13.54
N TRP A 213 -19.93 -19.01 14.41
CA TRP A 213 -21.28 -18.45 14.26
C TRP A 213 -21.26 -16.92 14.35
N TYR A 214 -20.58 -16.35 15.36
CA TYR A 214 -20.42 -14.90 15.49
C TYR A 214 -19.60 -14.30 14.34
N LEU A 215 -18.60 -15.01 13.85
CA LEU A 215 -17.81 -14.53 12.72
C LEU A 215 -18.62 -14.50 11.41
N LYS A 216 -19.45 -15.53 11.18
CA LYS A 216 -20.43 -15.51 10.08
C LYS A 216 -21.42 -14.38 10.23
N LEU A 217 -21.91 -14.13 11.45
CA LEU A 217 -22.73 -12.97 11.75
C LEU A 217 -21.98 -11.71 11.31
N LYS A 218 -20.77 -11.43 11.79
CA LYS A 218 -19.97 -10.26 11.35
C LYS A 218 -19.89 -10.13 9.82
N SER A 219 -19.67 -11.23 9.09
CA SER A 219 -19.55 -11.23 7.63
C SER A 219 -20.83 -10.78 6.88
N TRP A 220 -22.00 -10.88 7.50
CA TRP A 220 -23.27 -10.43 6.92
C TRP A 220 -23.47 -8.92 7.04
N TRP A 221 -22.98 -8.28 8.12
CA TRP A 221 -23.12 -6.83 8.36
C TRP A 221 -21.90 -6.02 7.90
N ALA A 222 -20.69 -6.61 7.95
CA ALA A 222 -19.48 -5.95 7.48
C ALA A 222 -19.28 -6.08 5.96
N SER A 223 -18.63 -5.09 5.36
CA SER A 223 -18.12 -5.13 3.98
C SER A 223 -17.03 -6.19 3.82
N ASN A 224 -16.18 -6.33 4.84
CA ASN A 224 -15.16 -7.35 5.01
C ASN A 224 -15.05 -7.69 6.50
N TYR A 225 -15.04 -8.97 6.87
CA TYR A 225 -15.04 -9.36 8.27
C TYR A 225 -13.67 -9.21 8.94
N VAL A 226 -12.59 -9.05 8.17
CA VAL A 226 -11.19 -8.98 8.66
C VAL A 226 -10.68 -7.54 8.75
N SER A 227 -10.96 -6.69 7.77
CA SER A 227 -10.17 -5.49 7.49
C SER A 227 -10.13 -4.46 8.62
N ASP A 228 -11.26 -4.20 9.28
CA ASP A 228 -11.38 -3.28 10.42
C ASP A 228 -10.57 -3.78 11.62
N TRP A 229 -10.75 -5.05 11.98
CA TRP A 229 -10.01 -5.68 13.07
C TRP A 229 -8.52 -5.84 12.77
N TRP A 230 -8.16 -6.11 11.52
CA TRP A 230 -6.76 -6.20 11.11
C TRP A 230 -6.06 -4.84 11.23
N GLU A 231 -6.69 -3.76 10.74
CA GLU A 231 -6.17 -2.39 10.89
C GLU A 231 -6.00 -2.03 12.38
N GLU A 232 -7.03 -2.27 13.19
CA GLU A 232 -7.04 -1.90 14.59
C GLU A 232 -6.03 -2.69 15.44
N TYR A 233 -6.11 -4.03 15.43
CA TYR A 233 -5.38 -4.85 16.40
C TYR A 233 -3.94 -5.13 16.01
N ILE A 234 -3.61 -5.16 14.71
CA ILE A 234 -2.24 -5.43 14.26
C ILE A 234 -1.41 -4.17 14.22
N TYR A 235 -1.99 -3.06 13.78
CA TYR A 235 -1.24 -1.82 13.64
C TYR A 235 -1.57 -0.84 14.75
N LEU A 236 -2.84 -0.44 14.89
CA LEU A 236 -3.21 0.72 15.71
C LEU A 236 -3.11 0.48 17.22
N ARG A 237 -3.24 -0.75 17.71
CA ARG A 237 -3.09 -1.11 19.13
C ARG A 237 -1.67 -1.47 19.54
N GLY A 238 -0.75 -1.70 18.60
CA GLY A 238 0.68 -1.86 18.90
C GLY A 238 1.23 -0.61 19.59
N ARG A 239 1.94 -0.78 20.72
CA ARG A 239 2.43 0.33 21.57
C ARG A 239 3.93 0.63 21.43
N GLY A 240 4.68 -0.27 20.80
CA GLY A 240 6.10 -0.07 20.50
C GLY A 240 6.34 0.84 19.29
N PRO A 241 7.61 1.16 18.99
CA PRO A 241 7.99 2.05 17.91
C PRO A 241 7.56 1.49 16.54
N ILE A 242 7.01 2.33 15.66
CA ILE A 242 6.56 1.91 14.32
C ILE A 242 7.62 2.08 13.23
N MET A 243 8.64 2.91 13.46
CA MET A 243 9.68 3.27 12.49
C MET A 243 10.35 2.06 11.81
N VAL A 244 10.73 1.05 12.60
CA VAL A 244 11.35 -0.19 12.10
C VAL A 244 10.35 -1.36 12.12
N ASN A 245 9.54 -1.45 13.18
CA ASN A 245 8.69 -2.63 13.42
C ASN A 245 7.40 -2.63 12.57
N SER A 246 7.10 -1.55 11.83
CA SER A 246 5.89 -1.47 11.01
C SER A 246 6.09 -0.74 9.69
N ASN A 247 6.75 0.42 9.68
CA ASN A 247 6.95 1.19 8.45
C ASN A 247 7.87 0.43 7.49
N TYR A 248 7.64 0.63 6.20
CA TYR A 248 8.46 0.08 5.11
C TYR A 248 8.95 1.20 4.21
N TYR A 249 9.94 0.90 3.38
CA TYR A 249 10.57 1.90 2.50
C TYR A 249 10.61 1.48 1.04
N ALA A 250 10.87 2.43 0.15
CA ALA A 250 11.14 2.20 -1.28
C ALA A 250 12.29 3.10 -1.78
N MET A 251 13.11 2.58 -2.69
CA MET A 251 14.33 3.20 -3.23
C MET A 251 14.13 3.84 -4.60
N ASP A 252 14.95 4.84 -4.93
CA ASP A 252 15.11 5.41 -6.27
C ASP A 252 15.51 4.38 -7.34
N PHE A 253 15.74 4.85 -8.56
CA PHE A 253 16.62 4.20 -9.51
C PHE A 253 17.99 3.89 -8.91
N LEU A 254 18.53 2.74 -9.30
CA LEU A 254 19.81 2.28 -8.81
C LEU A 254 20.98 2.86 -9.62
N TYR A 255 20.79 3.03 -10.94
CA TYR A 255 21.88 3.38 -11.86
C TYR A 255 21.70 4.72 -12.59
N VAL A 256 20.53 5.35 -12.45
CA VAL A 256 20.22 6.61 -13.14
C VAL A 256 20.12 7.75 -12.12
N ILE A 257 20.83 8.83 -12.40
CA ILE A 257 20.75 10.08 -11.63
C ILE A 257 20.22 11.18 -12.57
N PRO A 258 18.91 11.49 -12.53
CA PRO A 258 18.34 12.46 -13.45
C PRO A 258 18.84 13.90 -13.27
N THR A 259 19.21 14.28 -12.05
CA THR A 259 19.87 15.54 -11.71
C THR A 259 20.59 15.38 -10.37
N THR A 260 21.70 16.09 -10.19
CA THR A 260 22.39 16.19 -8.90
C THR A 260 21.88 17.35 -8.04
N ARG A 261 20.92 18.14 -8.56
CA ARG A 261 20.33 19.28 -7.82
C ARG A 261 19.15 18.79 -6.99
N PRO A 262 19.25 18.73 -5.64
CA PRO A 262 18.18 18.19 -4.80
C PRO A 262 16.90 19.01 -4.89
N ALA A 263 17.00 20.34 -5.07
CA ALA A 263 15.83 21.18 -5.26
C ALA A 263 15.07 20.87 -6.55
N ALA A 264 15.79 20.68 -7.67
CA ALA A 264 15.20 20.31 -8.95
C ALA A 264 14.54 18.93 -8.87
N ARG A 265 15.25 17.96 -8.28
CA ARG A 265 14.71 16.63 -8.04
C ARG A 265 13.41 16.69 -7.27
N ALA A 266 13.41 17.36 -6.12
CA ALA A 266 12.22 17.58 -5.32
C ALA A 266 11.11 18.27 -6.13
N GLY A 267 11.43 19.29 -6.93
CA GLY A 267 10.49 20.02 -7.78
C GLY A 267 9.69 19.12 -8.72
N ASN A 268 10.38 18.29 -9.51
CA ASN A 268 9.74 17.34 -10.42
C ASN A 268 8.99 16.24 -9.66
N SER A 269 9.60 15.62 -8.65
CA SER A 269 9.00 14.49 -7.95
C SER A 269 7.75 14.89 -7.16
N ILE A 270 7.77 16.03 -6.45
CA ILE A 270 6.61 16.59 -5.73
C ILE A 270 5.49 16.92 -6.72
N HIS A 271 5.82 17.53 -7.87
CA HIS A 271 4.84 17.83 -8.90
C HIS A 271 4.19 16.54 -9.46
N ALA A 272 4.99 15.51 -9.75
CA ALA A 272 4.51 14.21 -10.21
C ALA A 272 3.58 13.54 -9.19
N ILE A 273 3.92 13.57 -7.90
CA ILE A 273 3.08 13.08 -6.80
C ILE A 273 1.75 13.84 -6.75
N MET A 274 1.78 15.17 -6.85
CA MET A 274 0.56 15.99 -6.84
C MET A 274 -0.32 15.75 -8.07
N MET A 275 0.27 15.45 -9.23
CA MET A 275 -0.44 15.06 -10.44
C MET A 275 -1.09 13.67 -10.31
N TYR A 276 -0.41 12.73 -9.68
CA TYR A 276 -0.97 11.44 -9.30
C TYR A 276 -2.16 11.62 -8.35
N ARG A 277 -1.99 12.39 -7.27
CA ARG A 277 -3.05 12.74 -6.33
C ARG A 277 -4.27 13.34 -7.03
N ARG A 278 -4.06 14.23 -8.01
CA ARG A 278 -5.16 14.82 -8.79
C ARG A 278 -5.94 13.78 -9.59
N LYS A 279 -5.26 12.76 -10.14
CA LYS A 279 -5.93 11.63 -10.85
C LYS A 279 -6.70 10.76 -9.86
N LEU A 280 -6.10 10.45 -8.71
CA LEU A 280 -6.71 9.68 -7.64
C LEU A 280 -7.98 10.36 -7.10
N ASP A 281 -7.90 11.64 -6.76
CA ASP A 281 -9.01 12.48 -6.29
C ASP A 281 -10.20 12.53 -7.25
N ARG A 282 -9.94 12.30 -8.54
CA ARG A 282 -10.94 12.28 -9.61
C ARG A 282 -11.32 10.85 -10.00
N ALA A 283 -10.82 9.82 -9.32
CA ALA A 283 -10.98 8.41 -9.65
C ALA A 283 -10.57 8.06 -11.10
N GLN A 284 -9.61 8.80 -11.68
CA GLN A 284 -9.14 8.66 -13.06
C GLN A 284 -8.00 7.66 -13.23
N ILE A 285 -7.47 7.13 -12.13
CA ILE A 285 -6.54 6.00 -12.18
C ILE A 285 -7.34 4.78 -12.63
N LYS A 286 -6.77 3.97 -13.54
CA LYS A 286 -7.43 2.75 -14.00
C LYS A 286 -7.40 1.71 -12.87
N PRO A 287 -8.48 0.93 -12.66
CA PRO A 287 -8.42 -0.18 -11.73
C PRO A 287 -7.38 -1.20 -12.20
N LEU A 288 -6.65 -1.78 -11.25
CA LEU A 288 -5.75 -2.89 -11.54
C LEU A 288 -6.57 -4.15 -11.81
N MET A 289 -6.17 -4.91 -12.83
CA MET A 289 -6.88 -6.09 -13.30
C MET A 289 -5.94 -7.27 -13.46
N VAL A 290 -6.30 -8.43 -12.90
CA VAL A 290 -5.65 -9.71 -13.18
C VAL A 290 -6.17 -10.24 -14.51
N LEU A 291 -5.28 -10.78 -15.36
CA LEU A 291 -5.59 -11.23 -16.73
C LEU A 291 -6.34 -10.17 -17.56
N ASN A 292 -6.10 -8.88 -17.30
CA ASN A 292 -6.77 -7.73 -17.94
C ASN A 292 -8.31 -7.75 -17.85
N THR A 293 -8.89 -8.56 -16.97
CA THR A 293 -10.34 -8.79 -16.90
C THR A 293 -10.88 -8.76 -15.47
N ILE A 294 -10.11 -9.23 -14.49
CA ILE A 294 -10.58 -9.49 -13.13
C ILE A 294 -10.11 -8.33 -12.23
N PRO A 295 -11.03 -7.49 -11.72
CA PRO A 295 -10.64 -6.32 -10.94
C PRO A 295 -10.09 -6.66 -9.56
N LEU A 296 -9.12 -5.88 -9.13
CA LEU A 296 -8.65 -5.83 -7.75
C LEU A 296 -9.31 -4.67 -6.99
N CYS A 297 -9.45 -4.82 -5.69
CA CYS A 297 -9.95 -3.80 -4.79
C CYS A 297 -9.04 -2.56 -4.79
N SER A 298 -9.67 -1.39 -4.75
CA SER A 298 -9.03 -0.08 -4.81
C SER A 298 -9.21 0.72 -3.51
N SER A 299 -9.81 0.16 -2.45
CA SER A 299 -10.13 0.90 -1.22
C SER A 299 -8.89 1.53 -0.57
N GLN A 300 -7.76 0.81 -0.58
CA GLN A 300 -6.50 1.29 0.00
C GLN A 300 -5.98 2.59 -0.63
N TYR A 301 -6.32 2.89 -1.88
CA TYR A 301 -5.88 4.13 -2.54
C TYR A 301 -6.48 5.39 -1.89
N GLU A 302 -7.64 5.28 -1.25
CA GLU A 302 -8.37 6.43 -0.67
C GLU A 302 -7.52 7.17 0.38
N ARG A 303 -6.79 6.42 1.20
CA ARG A 303 -6.05 6.95 2.36
C ARG A 303 -4.59 7.29 2.06
N MET A 304 -4.17 7.30 0.79
CA MET A 304 -2.77 7.57 0.41
C MET A 304 -2.30 8.98 0.78
N PHE A 305 -3.16 9.99 0.60
CA PHE A 305 -2.83 11.40 0.84
C PHE A 305 -3.69 11.99 1.95
N ASN A 306 -3.18 13.06 2.58
CA ASN A 306 -3.86 13.77 3.67
C ASN A 306 -4.18 12.87 4.86
N THR A 307 -3.38 11.83 5.05
CA THR A 307 -3.57 10.84 6.10
C THR A 307 -2.38 10.88 7.05
N SER A 308 -2.66 10.82 8.34
CA SER A 308 -1.66 10.62 9.38
C SER A 308 -2.22 9.69 10.45
N ARG A 309 -1.38 8.84 11.00
CA ARG A 309 -1.65 8.08 12.21
C ARG A 309 -1.47 8.99 13.42
N VAL A 310 -2.51 9.12 14.23
CA VAL A 310 -2.51 9.94 15.43
C VAL A 310 -2.29 9.04 16.64
N PRO A 311 -1.28 9.30 17.49
CA PRO A 311 -1.00 8.47 18.65
C PRO A 311 -2.12 8.58 19.70
N GLY A 312 -2.50 7.45 20.29
CA GLY A 312 -3.36 7.41 21.48
C GLY A 312 -2.73 6.57 22.58
N VAL A 313 -3.28 6.64 23.80
CA VAL A 313 -2.73 5.87 24.94
C VAL A 313 -3.00 4.38 24.75
N GLU A 314 -4.25 4.00 24.50
CA GLU A 314 -4.65 2.60 24.31
C GLU A 314 -4.56 2.16 22.84
N SER A 315 -5.02 3.02 21.93
CA SER A 315 -5.01 2.77 20.48
C SER A 315 -4.74 4.06 19.74
N ASP A 316 -3.99 3.97 18.65
CA ASP A 316 -3.83 5.03 17.68
C ASP A 316 -5.07 5.12 16.77
N VAL A 317 -5.17 6.20 15.99
CA VAL A 317 -6.26 6.40 15.01
C VAL A 317 -5.70 6.91 13.70
N LEU A 318 -6.13 6.34 12.58
CA LEU A 318 -5.88 6.93 11.27
C LEU A 318 -6.79 8.14 11.04
N GLN A 319 -6.20 9.33 10.98
CA GLN A 319 -6.89 10.54 10.59
C GLN A 319 -6.71 10.77 9.09
N HIS A 320 -7.81 10.72 8.33
CA HIS A 320 -7.85 11.05 6.91
C HIS A 320 -8.62 12.35 6.67
N MET A 321 -8.01 13.30 5.98
CA MET A 321 -8.61 14.60 5.67
C MET A 321 -9.14 14.64 4.22
N ASN A 322 -10.39 15.08 4.05
CA ASN A 322 -11.02 15.17 2.73
C ASN A 322 -10.28 16.07 1.73
N GLU A 323 -9.64 17.13 2.22
CA GLU A 323 -8.88 18.08 1.40
C GLU A 323 -7.63 18.61 2.11
N SER A 324 -6.56 18.76 1.34
CA SER A 324 -5.33 19.46 1.74
C SER A 324 -4.73 20.18 0.54
N LYS A 325 -4.20 21.39 0.73
CA LYS A 325 -3.62 22.22 -0.36
C LYS A 325 -2.12 22.47 -0.18
N HIS A 326 -1.50 21.83 0.81
CA HIS A 326 -0.10 22.04 1.15
C HIS A 326 0.60 20.71 1.43
N ILE A 327 1.93 20.74 1.40
CA ILE A 327 2.80 19.70 1.94
C ILE A 327 3.51 20.25 3.19
N ALA A 328 4.04 19.35 4.00
CA ALA A 328 4.97 19.69 5.08
C ALA A 328 6.38 19.29 4.64
N VAL A 329 7.35 20.17 4.84
CA VAL A 329 8.75 19.96 4.45
C VAL A 329 9.62 20.11 5.69
N TYR A 330 10.57 19.20 5.86
CA TYR A 330 11.61 19.23 6.89
C TYR A 330 12.98 19.43 6.27
N HIS A 331 13.80 20.30 6.85
CA HIS A 331 15.22 20.43 6.51
C HIS A 331 16.03 20.92 7.71
N LYS A 332 17.08 20.19 8.11
CA LYS A 332 18.00 20.54 9.22
C LYS A 332 17.28 21.09 10.45
N GLY A 333 16.40 20.27 11.03
CA GLY A 333 15.70 20.58 12.26
C GLY A 333 14.52 21.55 12.15
N ARG A 334 14.11 21.92 10.93
CA ARG A 334 13.13 22.99 10.70
C ARG A 334 11.97 22.51 9.85
N PHE A 335 10.77 22.90 10.25
CA PHE A 335 9.54 22.53 9.56
C PHE A 335 8.94 23.71 8.79
N TYR A 336 8.44 23.40 7.60
CA TYR A 336 7.84 24.36 6.69
C TYR A 336 6.51 23.84 6.16
N LYS A 337 5.56 24.74 6.00
CA LYS A 337 4.36 24.52 5.22
C LYS A 337 4.54 25.12 3.83
N VAL A 338 4.41 24.29 2.80
CA VAL A 338 4.52 24.72 1.40
C VAL A 338 3.17 24.56 0.72
N TRP A 339 2.58 25.67 0.30
CA TRP A 339 1.35 25.65 -0.48
C TRP A 339 1.63 25.14 -1.89
N MET A 340 0.83 24.19 -2.35
CA MET A 340 1.01 23.59 -3.68
C MET A 340 0.14 24.22 -4.75
N PHE A 341 -0.66 25.23 -4.39
CA PHE A 341 -1.55 25.91 -5.30
C PHE A 341 -1.34 27.41 -5.21
N TYR A 342 -1.17 28.04 -6.37
CA TYR A 342 -1.05 29.49 -6.55
C TYR A 342 -1.78 29.86 -7.84
N ASP A 343 -2.44 31.02 -7.86
CA ASP A 343 -3.26 31.48 -9.00
C ASP A 343 -4.29 30.43 -9.48
N GLY A 344 -4.95 29.78 -8.52
CA GLY A 344 -5.93 28.72 -8.77
C GLY A 344 -5.37 27.42 -9.37
N ARG A 345 -4.09 27.33 -9.71
CA ARG A 345 -3.46 26.16 -10.34
C ARG A 345 -2.46 25.48 -9.42
N LEU A 346 -2.13 24.24 -9.76
CA LEU A 346 -1.01 23.52 -9.15
C LEU A 346 0.30 24.23 -9.53
N LEU A 347 1.25 24.32 -8.60
CA LEU A 347 2.60 24.80 -8.89
C LEU A 347 3.28 23.95 -9.96
N LEU A 348 3.98 24.59 -10.88
CA LEU A 348 4.81 23.96 -11.90
C LEU A 348 6.13 23.47 -11.28
N PRO A 349 6.83 22.51 -11.90
CA PRO A 349 8.04 21.94 -11.31
C PRO A 349 9.11 22.98 -10.92
N ARG A 350 9.42 23.95 -11.79
CA ARG A 350 10.39 25.03 -11.50
C ARG A 350 9.94 25.96 -10.35
N GLU A 351 8.63 26.12 -10.16
CA GLU A 351 8.09 26.90 -9.03
C GLU A 351 8.17 26.12 -7.72
N VAL A 352 7.95 24.81 -7.75
CA VAL A 352 8.18 23.94 -6.59
C VAL A 352 9.66 23.95 -6.23
N GLU A 353 10.54 23.79 -7.23
CA GLU A 353 11.98 23.90 -7.04
C GLU A 353 12.37 25.23 -6.38
N GLN A 354 11.83 26.36 -6.85
CA GLN A 354 12.05 27.68 -6.24
C GLN A 354 11.65 27.72 -4.75
N GLN A 355 10.58 27.03 -4.34
CA GLN A 355 10.21 26.92 -2.93
C GLN A 355 11.23 26.10 -2.14
N ILE A 356 11.72 25.00 -2.73
CA ILE A 356 12.73 24.13 -2.11
C ILE A 356 14.08 24.85 -2.00
N GLU A 357 14.50 25.59 -3.02
CA GLU A 357 15.70 26.45 -3.00
C GLU A 357 15.64 27.44 -1.83
N ARG A 358 14.47 28.07 -1.59
CA ARG A 358 14.27 28.98 -0.44
C ARG A 358 14.40 28.27 0.91
N ILE A 359 13.93 27.03 1.03
CA ILE A 359 14.08 26.22 2.25
C ILE A 359 15.55 25.84 2.48
N LEU A 360 16.23 25.38 1.43
CA LEU A 360 17.65 25.00 1.50
C LEU A 360 18.55 26.21 1.80
N ALA A 361 18.18 27.41 1.34
CA ALA A 361 18.90 28.65 1.57
C ALA A 361 18.60 29.29 2.95
N ASP A 362 17.58 28.83 3.67
CA ASP A 362 17.26 29.34 5.00
C ASP A 362 18.40 29.00 5.98
N LYS A 363 18.94 30.02 6.64
CA LYS A 363 20.02 29.92 7.64
C LYS A 363 19.54 30.19 9.07
N SER A 364 18.23 30.33 9.29
CA SER A 364 17.69 30.45 10.65
C SER A 364 17.95 29.18 11.44
N GLU A 365 18.23 29.34 12.74
CA GLU A 365 18.37 28.23 13.66
C GLU A 365 16.99 27.60 13.99
N PRO A 366 16.93 26.28 14.25
CA PRO A 366 15.76 25.64 14.84
C PRO A 366 15.37 26.29 16.17
N GLN A 367 14.08 26.29 16.50
CA GLN A 367 13.64 26.68 17.83
C GLN A 367 14.06 25.63 18.86
N PRO A 368 14.18 25.98 20.16
CA PRO A 368 14.54 25.02 21.20
C PRO A 368 13.68 23.76 21.14
N GLY A 369 14.31 22.59 21.10
CA GLY A 369 13.65 21.29 20.97
C GLY A 369 13.12 20.92 19.58
N GLU A 370 13.04 21.86 18.64
CA GLU A 370 12.42 21.63 17.32
C GLU A 370 13.22 20.65 16.48
N GLU A 371 14.56 20.74 16.54
CA GLU A 371 15.45 19.92 15.71
C GLU A 371 15.14 18.43 15.85
N LEU A 372 14.85 18.01 17.07
CA LEU A 372 14.61 16.61 17.43
C LEU A 372 13.12 16.27 17.53
N LEU A 373 12.22 17.22 17.26
CA LEU A 373 10.78 17.09 17.52
C LEU A 373 10.17 15.82 16.92
N ALA A 374 10.55 15.46 15.70
CA ALA A 374 9.96 14.29 15.02
C ALA A 374 10.35 12.95 15.67
N ALA A 375 11.34 12.93 16.59
CA ALA A 375 11.69 11.75 17.37
C ALA A 375 10.51 11.22 18.19
N LEU A 376 9.55 12.08 18.55
CA LEU A 376 8.30 11.65 19.17
C LEU A 376 7.54 10.63 18.29
N THR A 377 7.58 10.77 16.97
CA THR A 377 6.93 9.82 16.04
C THR A 377 7.73 8.53 15.84
N ALA A 378 9.02 8.54 16.17
CA ALA A 378 9.95 7.43 15.98
C ALA A 378 10.01 6.48 17.19
N GLY A 379 9.79 7.00 18.41
CA GLY A 379 9.81 6.23 19.65
C GLY A 379 8.48 5.53 19.98
N ASP A 380 8.30 5.19 21.27
CA ASP A 380 7.10 4.52 21.76
C ASP A 380 5.83 5.38 21.61
N ARG A 381 4.71 4.69 21.40
CA ARG A 381 3.43 5.35 21.07
C ARG A 381 2.82 6.10 22.25
N ILE A 382 2.97 5.56 23.47
CA ILE A 382 2.36 6.12 24.68
C ILE A 382 3.00 7.46 25.09
N PRO A 383 4.34 7.58 25.20
CA PRO A 383 4.99 8.88 25.44
C PRO A 383 4.58 9.93 24.40
N TRP A 384 4.53 9.54 23.13
CA TRP A 384 4.07 10.44 22.06
C TRP A 384 2.62 10.88 22.26
N ALA A 385 1.70 9.95 22.53
CA ALA A 385 0.29 10.29 22.78
C ALA A 385 0.11 11.30 23.93
N LYS A 386 0.85 11.10 25.04
CA LYS A 386 0.82 11.99 26.21
C LYS A 386 1.40 13.37 25.87
N ALA A 387 2.57 13.41 25.24
CA ALA A 387 3.20 14.66 24.82
C ALA A 387 2.33 15.44 23.84
N ARG A 388 1.73 14.76 22.85
CA ARG A 388 0.80 15.37 21.89
C ARG A 388 -0.38 16.06 22.58
N SER A 389 -0.99 15.40 23.57
CA SER A 389 -2.12 15.96 24.32
C SER A 389 -1.71 17.14 25.20
N GLN A 390 -0.57 17.03 25.90
CA GLN A 390 -0.11 18.03 26.85
C GLN A 390 0.46 19.29 26.16
N PHE A 391 1.31 19.14 25.16
CA PHE A 391 2.10 20.24 24.60
C PHE A 391 1.63 20.71 23.23
N PHE A 392 0.87 19.90 22.47
CA PHE A 392 0.49 20.20 21.09
C PHE A 392 -1.02 20.38 20.86
N SER A 393 -1.81 20.45 21.93
CA SER A 393 -3.27 20.58 21.84
C SER A 393 -3.76 22.03 21.73
N ARG A 394 -2.90 23.04 21.93
CA ARG A 394 -3.27 24.47 21.92
C ARG A 394 -2.18 25.36 21.28
N GLY A 395 -2.51 26.63 21.06
CA GLY A 395 -1.54 27.66 20.66
C GLY A 395 -0.83 27.42 19.33
N LYS A 396 0.43 27.90 19.25
CA LYS A 396 1.28 27.78 18.05
C LYS A 396 1.61 26.32 17.71
N ASN A 397 1.89 25.50 18.73
CA ASN A 397 2.16 24.07 18.56
C ASN A 397 1.02 23.33 17.87
N LYS A 398 -0.24 23.57 18.28
CA LYS A 398 -1.40 22.98 17.61
C LYS A 398 -1.49 23.39 16.15
N GLN A 399 -1.27 24.67 15.84
CA GLN A 399 -1.35 25.16 14.45
C GLN A 399 -0.26 24.54 13.58
N SER A 400 0.96 24.40 14.10
CA SER A 400 2.09 23.77 13.41
C SER A 400 1.91 22.26 13.27
N LEU A 401 1.47 21.56 14.31
CA LEU A 401 1.14 20.13 14.25
C LEU A 401 -0.01 19.86 13.27
N ASP A 402 -1.07 20.68 13.29
CA ASP A 402 -2.17 20.63 12.32
C ASP A 402 -1.63 20.80 10.88
N ALA A 403 -0.62 21.64 10.66
CA ALA A 403 -0.01 21.80 9.35
C ALA A 403 0.72 20.52 8.89
N VAL A 404 1.40 19.81 9.78
CA VAL A 404 2.08 18.53 9.48
C VAL A 404 1.06 17.40 9.26
N GLU A 405 0.16 17.19 10.23
CA GLU A 405 -0.81 16.08 10.21
C GLU A 405 -1.80 16.21 9.03
N LYS A 406 -2.19 17.43 8.65
CA LYS A 406 -3.11 17.68 7.52
C LYS A 406 -2.41 17.86 6.17
N ALA A 407 -1.08 17.85 6.10
CA ALA A 407 -0.34 17.94 4.84
C ALA A 407 -0.74 16.81 3.87
N ALA A 408 -0.64 17.05 2.56
CA ALA A 408 -0.93 16.01 1.57
C ALA A 408 0.00 14.80 1.72
N PHE A 409 1.28 15.06 1.97
CA PHE A 409 2.34 14.13 2.34
C PHE A 409 3.48 14.92 2.99
N PHE A 410 4.46 14.22 3.57
CA PHE A 410 5.62 14.84 4.21
C PHE A 410 6.84 14.73 3.28
N VAL A 411 7.69 15.77 3.26
CA VAL A 411 8.93 15.79 2.48
C VAL A 411 10.09 16.02 3.42
N THR A 412 11.11 15.18 3.32
CA THR A 412 12.38 15.37 3.99
C THR A 412 13.44 15.77 2.97
N LEU A 413 14.05 16.94 3.18
CA LEU A 413 15.27 17.34 2.49
C LEU A 413 16.45 16.93 3.38
N ASP A 414 16.94 15.72 3.14
CA ASP A 414 18.03 15.12 3.91
C ASP A 414 19.36 15.76 3.51
N ASP A 415 20.19 16.07 4.49
CA ASP A 415 21.50 16.69 4.30
C ASP A 415 22.65 15.67 4.16
N SER A 416 22.34 14.38 4.27
CA SER A 416 23.24 13.29 3.87
C SER A 416 23.15 12.98 2.37
N GLU A 417 24.11 12.20 1.89
CA GLU A 417 24.15 11.69 0.52
C GLU A 417 24.01 10.17 0.59
N GLN A 418 23.07 9.62 -0.18
CA GLN A 418 22.86 8.18 -0.30
C GLN A 418 22.71 7.85 -1.78
N ARG A 419 23.33 6.77 -2.25
CA ARG A 419 23.20 6.21 -3.60
C ARG A 419 23.91 4.87 -3.66
N TYR A 420 23.65 4.11 -4.73
CA TYR A 420 24.54 3.02 -5.09
C TYR A 420 25.90 3.58 -5.53
N ASP A 421 26.95 3.08 -4.90
CA ASP A 421 28.33 3.37 -5.26
C ASP A 421 29.00 2.10 -5.81
N PRO A 422 29.37 2.05 -7.10
CA PRO A 422 30.07 0.91 -7.68
C PRO A 422 31.39 0.55 -6.97
N GLU A 423 32.06 1.52 -6.36
CA GLU A 423 33.31 1.31 -5.62
C GLU A 423 33.07 0.75 -4.21
N ASN A 424 31.85 0.87 -3.69
CA ASN A 424 31.42 0.33 -2.40
C ASN A 424 30.00 -0.23 -2.47
N PRO A 425 29.75 -1.26 -3.29
CA PRO A 425 28.40 -1.64 -3.70
C PRO A 425 27.55 -2.19 -2.56
N VAL A 426 28.17 -2.82 -1.56
CA VAL A 426 27.48 -3.42 -0.42
C VAL A 426 27.10 -2.34 0.60
N GLN A 427 28.09 -1.67 1.18
CA GLN A 427 27.84 -0.71 2.27
C GLN A 427 27.02 0.49 1.79
N SER A 428 27.18 0.92 0.52
CA SER A 428 26.38 2.02 -0.03
C SER A 428 24.90 1.69 -0.12
N LEU A 429 24.53 0.45 -0.48
CA LEU A 429 23.13 0.01 -0.49
C LEU A 429 22.58 -0.17 0.92
N ASP A 430 23.36 -0.80 1.80
CA ASP A 430 22.91 -1.10 3.17
C ASP A 430 22.68 0.20 3.97
N SER A 431 23.61 1.16 3.84
CA SER A 431 23.44 2.53 4.36
C SER A 431 22.20 3.22 3.78
N TYR A 432 21.99 3.08 2.47
CA TYR A 432 20.86 3.72 1.80
C TYR A 432 19.51 3.14 2.29
N GLY A 433 19.41 1.82 2.41
CA GLY A 433 18.21 1.16 2.94
C GLY A 433 17.91 1.53 4.39
N LYS A 434 18.95 1.56 5.25
CA LYS A 434 18.83 2.01 6.65
C LYS A 434 18.35 3.47 6.71
N SER A 435 18.92 4.35 5.90
CA SER A 435 18.55 5.76 5.83
C SER A 435 17.09 5.99 5.39
N LEU A 436 16.57 5.15 4.50
CA LEU A 436 15.15 5.20 4.09
C LEU A 436 14.21 4.58 5.12
N LEU A 437 14.65 3.55 5.85
CA LEU A 437 13.84 2.88 6.88
C LEU A 437 13.68 3.77 8.12
N HIS A 438 14.77 4.27 8.70
CA HIS A 438 14.76 4.97 9.99
C HIS A 438 15.41 6.36 9.97
N GLY A 439 16.12 6.73 8.91
CA GLY A 439 16.80 8.03 8.83
C GLY A 439 17.67 8.30 10.06
N LYS A 440 17.63 9.54 10.57
CA LYS A 440 18.31 9.94 11.81
C LYS A 440 17.44 9.75 13.06
N CYS A 441 16.29 9.09 12.94
CA CYS A 441 15.26 8.93 13.97
C CYS A 441 14.51 10.22 14.39
N TYR A 442 14.79 11.38 13.79
CA TYR A 442 14.12 12.65 14.10
C TYR A 442 13.85 13.53 12.88
N ASP A 443 14.23 13.07 11.69
CA ASP A 443 14.15 13.80 10.44
C ASP A 443 12.99 13.35 9.55
N ARG A 444 12.20 12.36 9.99
CA ARG A 444 10.99 11.87 9.30
C ARG A 444 9.78 12.04 10.20
N TRP A 445 8.59 12.14 9.60
CA TRP A 445 7.33 12.05 10.33
C TRP A 445 6.74 10.65 10.13
N PHE A 446 7.13 9.69 10.97
CA PHE A 446 6.80 8.26 10.76
C PHE A 446 5.30 7.96 10.83
N ASP A 447 4.53 8.86 11.42
CA ASP A 447 3.07 8.83 11.47
C ASP A 447 2.39 9.22 10.14
N LYS A 448 3.12 9.84 9.21
CA LYS A 448 2.56 10.26 7.92
C LYS A 448 2.32 9.04 7.04
N SER A 449 1.22 9.03 6.27
CA SER A 449 0.95 7.94 5.31
C SER A 449 2.16 7.58 4.46
N PHE A 450 2.89 8.59 3.99
CA PHE A 450 4.26 8.43 3.50
C PHE A 450 5.08 9.72 3.59
N ASN A 451 6.40 9.53 3.61
CA ASN A 451 7.44 10.54 3.55
C ASN A 451 8.17 10.42 2.21
N LEU A 452 8.27 11.49 1.43
CA LEU A 452 9.22 11.62 0.33
C LEU A 452 10.57 12.10 0.88
N ILE A 453 11.63 11.36 0.64
CA ILE A 453 12.97 11.67 1.13
C ILE A 453 13.81 12.06 -0.08
N VAL A 454 14.44 13.24 -0.05
CA VAL A 454 15.34 13.73 -1.09
C VAL A 454 16.69 14.03 -0.46
N PHE A 455 17.72 13.30 -0.87
CA PHE A 455 19.09 13.44 -0.39
C PHE A 455 19.82 14.59 -1.08
N LYS A 456 20.89 15.07 -0.44
CA LYS A 456 21.68 16.22 -0.91
C LYS A 456 22.25 16.05 -2.34
N ASN A 457 22.49 14.81 -2.76
CA ASN A 457 23.00 14.46 -4.09
C ASN A 457 21.91 14.27 -5.16
N GLY A 458 20.63 14.50 -4.84
CA GLY A 458 19.50 14.34 -5.78
C GLY A 458 18.93 12.93 -5.88
N THR A 459 19.45 11.96 -5.11
CA THR A 459 18.80 10.65 -4.95
C THR A 459 17.57 10.78 -4.04
N MET A 460 16.57 9.92 -4.20
CA MET A 460 15.33 9.98 -3.41
C MET A 460 14.73 8.63 -3.04
N GLY A 461 13.88 8.57 -2.02
CA GLY A 461 13.10 7.38 -1.71
C GLY A 461 11.84 7.69 -0.92
N LEU A 462 11.14 6.64 -0.49
CA LEU A 462 9.95 6.75 0.33
C LEU A 462 10.10 5.97 1.64
N ASN A 463 9.43 6.47 2.69
CA ASN A 463 9.07 5.72 3.89
C ASN A 463 7.54 5.77 4.04
N ALA A 464 6.88 4.66 4.35
CA ALA A 464 5.42 4.59 4.43
C ALA A 464 4.94 3.94 5.73
N GLU A 465 3.94 4.57 6.35
CA GLU A 465 3.19 4.02 7.49
C GLU A 465 2.27 2.90 6.98
N HIS A 466 2.26 1.75 7.66
CA HIS A 466 1.69 0.52 7.09
C HIS A 466 0.19 0.30 7.39
N SER A 467 -0.36 0.96 8.42
CA SER A 467 -1.72 0.68 8.87
C SER A 467 -2.78 0.95 7.80
N TRP A 468 -2.60 1.96 6.93
CA TRP A 468 -3.58 2.32 5.91
C TRP A 468 -3.49 1.52 4.59
N ALA A 469 -2.31 1.02 4.21
CA ALA A 469 -2.13 0.24 2.97
C ALA A 469 -0.89 -0.65 2.94
N ASP A 470 -0.91 -1.60 2.00
CA ASP A 470 0.16 -2.54 1.68
C ASP A 470 1.09 -1.97 0.58
N ALA A 471 2.33 -2.46 0.55
CA ALA A 471 3.39 -1.99 -0.36
C ALA A 471 3.02 -1.86 -1.85
N PRO A 472 2.21 -2.75 -2.47
CA PRO A 472 1.82 -2.59 -3.87
C PRO A 472 1.11 -1.26 -4.19
N ILE A 473 0.40 -0.68 -3.21
CA ILE A 473 -0.33 0.59 -3.38
C ILE A 473 0.64 1.76 -3.46
N VAL A 474 1.65 1.79 -2.59
CA VAL A 474 2.73 2.79 -2.61
C VAL A 474 3.64 2.57 -3.82
N GLY A 475 3.95 1.33 -4.17
CA GLY A 475 4.73 0.98 -5.36
C GLY A 475 4.10 1.52 -6.65
N HIS A 476 2.78 1.48 -6.78
CA HIS A 476 2.07 2.06 -7.92
C HIS A 476 2.22 3.61 -7.99
N LEU A 477 2.22 4.31 -6.86
CA LEU A 477 2.56 5.74 -6.84
C LEU A 477 4.01 5.92 -7.28
N TRP A 478 4.93 5.12 -6.72
CA TRP A 478 6.35 5.27 -6.94
C TRP A 478 6.77 5.04 -8.39
N GLU A 479 6.26 4.00 -9.05
CA GLU A 479 6.43 3.79 -10.50
C GLU A 479 5.99 5.01 -11.32
N HIS A 480 4.89 5.64 -10.93
CA HIS A 480 4.41 6.83 -11.63
C HIS A 480 5.39 8.00 -11.50
N VAL A 481 5.94 8.21 -10.31
CA VAL A 481 6.91 9.28 -10.00
C VAL A 481 8.22 9.03 -10.74
N LEU A 482 8.81 7.85 -10.55
CA LEU A 482 10.04 7.43 -11.21
C LEU A 482 9.94 7.57 -12.73
N SER A 483 8.79 7.25 -13.34
CA SER A 483 8.56 7.44 -14.78
C SER A 483 8.38 8.89 -15.17
N SER A 484 7.57 9.65 -14.43
CA SER A 484 7.19 10.98 -14.87
C SER A 484 8.32 11.98 -14.72
N ASP A 485 9.19 11.79 -13.73
CA ASP A 485 10.26 12.73 -13.41
C ASP A 485 11.29 12.86 -14.55
N PRO A 486 12.14 11.86 -14.87
CA PRO A 486 13.12 11.99 -15.96
C PRO A 486 12.47 11.99 -17.35
N VAL A 487 11.40 11.21 -17.59
CA VAL A 487 10.91 10.95 -18.96
C VAL A 487 9.90 12.01 -19.43
N ARG A 488 9.01 12.47 -18.54
CA ARG A 488 7.92 13.41 -18.93
C ARG A 488 8.20 14.85 -18.58
N LEU A 489 8.74 15.09 -17.37
CA LEU A 489 9.03 16.44 -16.90
C LEU A 489 10.43 16.85 -17.35
N GLY A 490 11.42 16.00 -17.10
CA GLY A 490 12.82 16.21 -17.47
C GLY A 490 13.46 17.42 -16.80
N TYR A 491 14.70 17.67 -17.19
CA TYR A 491 15.53 18.76 -16.66
C TYR A 491 16.12 19.58 -17.81
N THR A 492 16.56 20.79 -17.51
CA THR A 492 17.41 21.61 -18.38
C THR A 492 18.86 21.13 -18.37
N GLU A 493 19.72 21.65 -19.24
CA GLU A 493 21.13 21.25 -19.33
C GLU A 493 21.91 21.54 -18.04
N ASP A 494 21.54 22.58 -17.31
CA ASP A 494 22.10 22.96 -16.00
C ASP A 494 21.43 22.25 -14.82
N GLY A 495 20.57 21.25 -15.09
CA GLY A 495 19.99 20.33 -14.11
C GLY A 495 18.79 20.87 -13.35
N HIS A 496 18.23 22.02 -13.72
CA HIS A 496 17.02 22.60 -13.14
C HIS A 496 15.74 21.97 -13.73
N CYS A 497 14.61 22.13 -13.03
CA CYS A 497 13.31 21.80 -13.59
C CYS A 497 13.02 22.67 -14.82
N LYS A 498 12.44 22.08 -15.87
CA LYS A 498 11.98 22.84 -17.04
C LYS A 498 10.88 23.84 -16.65
N GLY A 499 10.93 25.02 -17.28
CA GLY A 499 9.99 26.12 -17.04
C GLY A 499 10.65 27.32 -16.37
N ASN A 500 9.84 28.28 -15.91
CA ASN A 500 10.31 29.52 -15.31
C ASN A 500 9.90 29.62 -13.84
N SER A 501 10.71 30.31 -13.03
CA SER A 501 10.34 30.70 -11.68
C SER A 501 9.23 31.75 -11.69
N HIS A 502 8.49 31.88 -10.59
CA HIS A 502 7.44 32.89 -10.47
C HIS A 502 7.88 33.98 -9.47
N PRO A 503 8.08 35.24 -9.90
CA PRO A 503 8.69 36.27 -9.06
C PRO A 503 7.84 36.60 -7.82
N ASN A 504 6.51 36.66 -7.99
CA ASN A 504 5.58 37.03 -6.92
C ASN A 504 5.05 35.84 -6.09
N LEU A 505 5.65 34.65 -6.25
CA LEU A 505 5.19 33.48 -5.50
C LEU A 505 5.56 33.63 -4.01
N PRO A 506 4.59 33.55 -3.07
CA PRO A 506 4.89 33.59 -1.65
C PRO A 506 5.91 32.53 -1.24
N GLY A 507 6.68 32.85 -0.20
CA GLY A 507 7.65 31.91 0.36
C GLY A 507 6.98 30.75 1.12
N PRO A 508 7.75 29.67 1.37
CA PRO A 508 7.34 28.63 2.31
C PRO A 508 7.12 29.23 3.71
N GLN A 509 6.07 28.80 4.40
CA GLN A 509 5.76 29.29 5.74
C GLN A 509 6.52 28.47 6.78
N ARG A 510 7.46 29.11 7.48
CA ARG A 510 8.17 28.51 8.63
C ARG A 510 7.18 28.19 9.75
N LEU A 511 7.09 26.93 10.16
CA LEU A 511 6.28 26.52 11.31
C LEU A 511 6.90 27.03 12.61
N GLN A 512 6.05 27.29 13.60
CA GLN A 512 6.45 27.90 14.86
C GLN A 512 6.04 27.01 16.02
N TRP A 513 6.96 26.79 16.94
CA TRP A 513 6.84 25.88 18.06
C TRP A 513 7.23 26.59 19.36
N ASP A 514 6.65 26.10 20.44
CA ASP A 514 6.92 26.50 21.81
C ASP A 514 7.08 25.20 22.60
N ILE A 515 8.32 24.70 22.68
CA ILE A 515 8.62 23.37 23.20
C ILE A 515 9.33 23.54 24.55
N PRO A 516 8.58 23.47 25.67
CA PRO A 516 9.17 23.68 26.99
C PRO A 516 10.11 22.51 27.36
N GLU A 517 10.98 22.72 28.35
CA GLU A 517 12.01 21.76 28.74
C GLU A 517 11.44 20.37 29.09
N GLU A 518 10.24 20.29 29.69
CA GLU A 518 9.60 19.00 29.98
C GLU A 518 9.26 18.23 28.71
N CYS A 519 8.84 18.93 27.65
CA CYS A 519 8.59 18.32 26.35
C CYS A 519 9.90 17.88 25.69
N GLN A 520 10.97 18.68 25.80
CA GLN A 520 12.30 18.34 25.29
C GLN A 520 12.88 17.08 25.96
N ALA A 521 12.59 16.87 27.24
CA ALA A 521 12.95 15.64 27.95
C ALA A 521 12.22 14.42 27.36
N VAL A 522 10.93 14.53 27.02
CA VAL A 522 10.18 13.46 26.35
C VAL A 522 10.74 13.19 24.94
N ILE A 523 11.03 14.24 24.17
CA ILE A 523 11.66 14.14 22.85
C ILE A 523 12.98 13.35 22.95
N SER A 524 13.83 13.70 23.93
CA SER A 524 15.11 13.04 24.16
C SER A 524 14.95 11.57 24.55
N GLY A 525 13.95 11.26 25.39
CA GLY A 525 13.60 9.88 25.75
C GLY A 525 13.16 9.05 24.54
N SER A 526 12.25 9.59 23.71
CA SER A 526 11.83 8.93 22.47
C SER A 526 12.98 8.75 21.49
N LEU A 527 13.87 9.73 21.37
CA LEU A 527 15.06 9.62 20.52
C LEU A 527 16.01 8.52 20.98
N LYS A 528 16.22 8.36 22.29
CA LYS A 528 17.05 7.29 22.84
C LYS A 528 16.50 5.90 22.48
N VAL A 529 15.18 5.71 22.62
CA VAL A 529 14.52 4.46 22.23
C VAL A 529 14.64 4.22 20.73
N ALA A 530 14.37 5.24 19.91
CA ALA A 530 14.43 5.13 18.47
C ALA A 530 15.85 4.84 17.96
N LYS A 531 16.87 5.52 18.49
CA LYS A 531 18.28 5.27 18.14
C LYS A 531 18.72 3.86 18.53
N ALA A 532 18.40 3.40 19.75
CA ALA A 532 18.71 2.04 20.15
C ALA A 532 18.09 0.99 19.21
N LEU A 533 16.86 1.22 18.74
CA LEU A 533 16.21 0.36 17.77
C LEU A 533 16.87 0.44 16.38
N ALA A 534 17.21 1.64 15.91
CA ALA A 534 17.84 1.85 14.60
C ALA A 534 19.27 1.29 14.54
N ASP A 535 20.07 1.51 15.58
CA ASP A 535 21.44 1.02 15.69
C ASP A 535 21.49 -0.52 15.77
N ASP A 536 20.42 -1.15 16.25
CA ASP A 536 20.27 -2.60 16.32
C ASP A 536 19.85 -3.23 14.97
N VAL A 537 19.39 -2.45 13.99
CA VAL A 537 19.01 -2.99 12.68
C VAL A 537 20.27 -3.36 11.89
N ASP A 538 20.35 -4.63 11.52
CA ASP A 538 21.26 -5.11 10.47
C ASP A 538 20.53 -5.13 9.12
N MET A 539 21.24 -4.82 8.03
CA MET A 539 20.65 -4.72 6.70
C MET A 539 21.62 -5.16 5.62
N HIS A 540 21.12 -5.98 4.69
CA HIS A 540 21.86 -6.39 3.52
C HIS A 540 20.97 -6.37 2.26
N ILE A 541 21.38 -5.64 1.21
CA ILE A 541 20.66 -5.56 -0.06
C ILE A 541 21.46 -6.22 -1.17
N ILE A 542 20.79 -7.09 -1.94
CA ILE A 542 21.42 -7.89 -2.99
C ILE A 542 20.72 -7.67 -4.32
N PRO A 543 21.37 -6.98 -5.28
CA PRO A 543 21.00 -7.03 -6.68
C PRO A 543 21.46 -8.35 -7.31
N PHE A 544 20.60 -9.37 -7.27
CA PHE A 544 20.89 -10.70 -7.83
C PHE A 544 20.74 -10.68 -9.36
N LYS A 545 21.89 -10.65 -10.05
CA LYS A 545 22.01 -10.54 -11.52
C LYS A 545 22.39 -11.85 -12.21
N ASP A 546 22.60 -12.94 -11.45
CA ASP A 546 23.01 -14.21 -12.03
C ASP A 546 21.90 -14.78 -12.95
N PHE A 547 20.64 -14.58 -12.56
CA PHE A 547 19.46 -14.84 -13.39
C PHE A 547 18.20 -14.18 -12.81
N GLY A 548 17.09 -14.24 -13.55
CA GLY A 548 15.77 -13.80 -13.06
C GLY A 548 14.63 -14.74 -13.45
N LYS A 549 13.41 -14.18 -13.51
CA LYS A 549 12.20 -14.96 -13.82
C LYS A 549 12.24 -15.66 -15.17
N GLY A 550 13.03 -15.17 -16.13
CA GLY A 550 13.15 -15.73 -17.47
C GLY A 550 13.65 -17.18 -17.42
N LEU A 551 14.77 -17.41 -16.73
CA LEU A 551 15.33 -18.76 -16.55
C LEU A 551 14.46 -19.62 -15.62
N ILE A 552 13.91 -19.05 -14.54
CA ILE A 552 13.02 -19.82 -13.65
C ILE A 552 11.77 -20.32 -14.40
N LYS A 553 11.21 -19.52 -15.30
CA LYS A 553 10.07 -19.95 -16.13
C LYS A 553 10.44 -21.06 -17.12
N LYS A 554 11.67 -21.09 -17.67
CA LYS A 554 12.15 -22.23 -18.49
C LYS A 554 12.18 -23.53 -17.70
N CYS A 555 12.41 -23.43 -16.39
CA CYS A 555 12.32 -24.55 -15.44
C CYS A 555 10.88 -25.01 -15.15
N LYS A 556 9.86 -24.38 -15.77
CA LYS A 556 8.42 -24.62 -15.55
C LYS A 556 8.00 -24.49 -14.08
N THR A 557 8.67 -23.59 -13.36
CA THR A 557 8.44 -23.32 -11.94
C THR A 557 7.98 -21.87 -11.77
N SER A 558 7.12 -21.61 -10.78
CA SER A 558 6.73 -20.24 -10.44
C SER A 558 7.95 -19.49 -9.90
N PRO A 559 8.28 -18.29 -10.42
CA PRO A 559 9.38 -17.48 -9.89
C PRO A 559 9.28 -17.20 -8.39
N ASP A 560 8.08 -16.89 -7.94
CA ASP A 560 7.80 -16.64 -6.52
C ASP A 560 8.00 -17.89 -5.65
N GLY A 561 7.42 -19.03 -6.07
CA GLY A 561 7.60 -20.30 -5.35
C GLY A 561 9.07 -20.78 -5.35
N PHE A 562 9.83 -20.53 -6.42
CA PHE A 562 11.25 -20.83 -6.49
C PHE A 562 12.04 -20.03 -5.45
N ILE A 563 11.79 -18.71 -5.37
CA ILE A 563 12.45 -17.83 -4.39
C ILE A 563 12.10 -18.27 -2.97
N GLN A 564 10.83 -18.51 -2.67
CA GLN A 564 10.39 -18.93 -1.33
C GLN A 564 11.03 -20.24 -0.87
N ILE A 565 11.18 -21.21 -1.78
CA ILE A 565 11.87 -22.47 -1.47
C ILE A 565 13.38 -22.25 -1.29
N ALA A 566 14.00 -21.37 -2.09
CA ALA A 566 15.40 -20.99 -1.90
C ALA A 566 15.61 -20.33 -0.52
N LEU A 567 14.67 -19.48 -0.07
CA LEU A 567 14.71 -18.89 1.28
C LEU A 567 14.64 -19.96 2.38
N GLN A 568 13.84 -21.01 2.21
CA GLN A 568 13.79 -22.13 3.16
C GLN A 568 15.11 -22.90 3.22
N LEU A 569 15.72 -23.19 2.05
CA LEU A 569 17.03 -23.84 1.99
C LEU A 569 18.13 -22.98 2.63
N ALA A 570 18.16 -21.69 2.29
CA ALA A 570 19.10 -20.73 2.86
C ALA A 570 18.95 -20.63 4.37
N HIS A 571 17.72 -20.58 4.88
CA HIS A 571 17.47 -20.47 6.32
C HIS A 571 17.91 -21.73 7.05
N PHE A 572 17.64 -22.91 6.48
CA PHE A 572 18.07 -24.17 7.08
C PHE A 572 19.60 -24.30 7.11
N ARG A 573 20.31 -23.84 6.07
CA ARG A 573 21.78 -23.76 6.08
C ARG A 573 22.31 -22.81 7.14
N ASP A 574 21.62 -21.68 7.34
CA ASP A 574 22.03 -20.66 8.30
C ASP A 574 21.80 -21.08 9.76
N LYS A 575 20.67 -21.76 10.04
CA LYS A 575 20.20 -22.01 11.41
C LYS A 575 20.18 -23.48 11.82
N GLY A 576 20.31 -24.42 10.88
CA GLY A 576 20.17 -25.86 11.12
C GLY A 576 18.76 -26.33 11.52
N LYS A 577 17.76 -25.44 11.50
CA LYS A 577 16.38 -25.73 11.92
C LYS A 577 15.36 -25.05 11.01
N PHE A 578 14.19 -25.66 10.87
CA PHE A 578 13.04 -25.05 10.22
C PHE A 578 12.37 -24.02 11.14
N CYS A 579 11.72 -23.03 10.56
CA CYS A 579 11.03 -21.99 11.31
C CYS A 579 9.69 -21.61 10.66
N LEU A 580 8.80 -21.05 11.48
CA LEU A 580 7.55 -20.51 10.98
C LEU A 580 7.84 -19.33 10.04
N THR A 581 7.44 -19.49 8.78
CA THR A 581 7.69 -18.51 7.71
C THR A 581 6.40 -17.85 7.25
N TYR A 582 6.38 -16.53 7.25
CA TYR A 582 5.31 -15.70 6.74
C TYR A 582 5.65 -15.25 5.32
N GLU A 583 4.71 -15.40 4.38
CA GLU A 583 4.70 -14.67 3.12
C GLU A 583 3.37 -13.91 2.99
N ALA A 584 3.45 -12.63 2.60
CA ALA A 584 2.27 -11.82 2.31
C ALA A 584 1.60 -12.21 0.99
N SER A 585 0.32 -12.56 1.02
CA SER A 585 -0.50 -12.76 -0.18
C SER A 585 -1.69 -11.81 -0.20
N MET A 586 -1.95 -11.15 -1.33
CA MET A 586 -3.05 -10.18 -1.42
C MET A 586 -4.43 -10.85 -1.44
N THR A 587 -5.39 -10.30 -0.71
CA THR A 587 -6.82 -10.69 -0.77
C THR A 587 -7.67 -9.67 -1.51
N ARG A 588 -7.04 -8.85 -2.37
CA ARG A 588 -7.69 -7.76 -3.13
C ARG A 588 -8.70 -8.25 -4.19
N LEU A 589 -8.87 -9.55 -4.39
CA LEU A 589 -10.02 -10.10 -5.14
C LEU A 589 -11.36 -9.84 -4.42
N PHE A 590 -11.30 -9.54 -3.12
CA PHE A 590 -12.45 -9.20 -2.29
C PHE A 590 -12.50 -7.72 -1.95
N ARG A 591 -13.70 -7.21 -1.71
CA ARG A 591 -13.92 -5.84 -1.24
C ARG A 591 -13.16 -5.62 0.06
N GLU A 592 -12.42 -4.52 0.11
CA GLU A 592 -11.57 -4.11 1.24
C GLU A 592 -10.51 -5.14 1.65
N GLY A 593 -10.19 -6.10 0.77
CA GLY A 593 -9.13 -7.07 1.00
C GLY A 593 -7.75 -6.41 1.15
N ARG A 594 -7.04 -6.78 2.21
CA ARG A 594 -5.63 -6.47 2.47
C ARG A 594 -4.79 -7.70 2.10
N THR A 595 -4.40 -8.46 3.12
CA THR A 595 -3.52 -9.62 2.99
C THR A 595 -4.07 -10.86 3.70
N GLU A 596 -3.57 -12.01 3.30
CA GLU A 596 -3.57 -13.29 4.00
C GLU A 596 -2.12 -13.80 4.07
N THR A 597 -1.86 -14.78 4.92
CA THR A 597 -0.56 -15.42 5.08
C THR A 597 -0.44 -16.69 4.24
N VAL A 598 0.66 -16.80 3.52
CA VAL A 598 1.15 -18.08 3.00
C VAL A 598 2.24 -18.58 3.95
N ARG A 599 2.08 -19.81 4.46
CA ARG A 599 3.04 -20.45 5.36
C ARG A 599 4.03 -21.26 4.52
N SER A 600 5.14 -20.65 4.12
CA SER A 600 6.08 -21.23 3.14
C SER A 600 6.84 -22.46 3.66
N CYS A 601 7.00 -22.58 4.98
CA CYS A 601 7.60 -23.75 5.61
C CYS A 601 6.61 -24.94 5.65
N THR A 602 6.60 -25.73 4.58
CA THR A 602 5.72 -26.90 4.43
C THR A 602 6.50 -28.19 4.56
N SER A 603 5.84 -29.32 4.88
CA SER A 603 6.50 -30.64 4.88
C SER A 603 7.20 -30.93 3.55
N GLN A 604 6.56 -30.60 2.42
CA GLN A 604 7.12 -30.79 1.09
C GLN A 604 8.41 -29.98 0.88
N THR A 605 8.43 -28.74 1.36
CA THR A 605 9.63 -27.91 1.29
C THR A 605 10.72 -28.43 2.24
N CYS A 606 10.34 -28.90 3.42
CA CYS A 606 11.28 -29.50 4.37
C CYS A 606 11.92 -30.78 3.82
N ASP A 607 11.15 -31.63 3.12
CA ASP A 607 11.66 -32.85 2.50
C ASP A 607 12.64 -32.52 1.37
N PHE A 608 12.32 -31.52 0.55
CA PHE A 608 13.26 -30.99 -0.44
C PHE A 608 14.55 -30.48 0.20
N VAL A 609 14.45 -29.64 1.24
CA VAL A 609 15.62 -29.08 1.93
C VAL A 609 16.48 -30.18 2.55
N ARG A 610 15.86 -31.18 3.21
CA ARG A 610 16.59 -32.34 3.76
C ARG A 610 17.31 -33.14 2.67
N ALA A 611 16.70 -33.30 1.50
CA ALA A 611 17.35 -33.94 0.36
C ALA A 611 18.55 -33.13 -0.15
N MET A 612 18.42 -31.79 -0.24
CA MET A 612 19.53 -30.90 -0.62
C MET A 612 20.69 -30.89 0.39
N MET A 613 20.42 -31.18 1.66
CA MET A 613 21.42 -31.25 2.73
C MET A 613 22.02 -32.64 2.91
N ASN A 614 21.61 -33.63 2.11
CA ASN A 614 22.08 -35.01 2.20
C ASN A 614 22.97 -35.36 1.00
N ASP A 615 24.27 -35.57 1.24
CA ASP A 615 25.26 -35.90 0.21
C ASP A 615 24.95 -37.19 -0.58
N LYS A 616 24.06 -38.05 -0.05
CA LYS A 616 23.63 -39.29 -0.72
C LYS A 616 22.40 -39.10 -1.62
N ALA A 617 21.74 -37.94 -1.58
CA ALA A 617 20.57 -37.69 -2.41
C ALA A 617 20.98 -37.48 -3.88
N THR A 618 20.25 -38.11 -4.81
CA THR A 618 20.49 -37.91 -6.23
C THR A 618 19.88 -36.60 -6.72
N VAL A 619 20.49 -35.97 -7.74
CA VAL A 619 19.95 -34.77 -8.40
C VAL A 619 18.49 -34.99 -8.85
N GLY A 620 18.18 -36.18 -9.37
CA GLY A 620 16.82 -36.53 -9.79
C GLY A 620 15.80 -36.53 -8.66
N LEU A 621 16.17 -37.03 -7.47
CA LEU A 621 15.32 -37.01 -6.28
C LEU A 621 15.08 -35.57 -5.81
N SER A 622 16.15 -34.78 -5.67
CA SER A 622 16.06 -33.38 -5.24
C SER A 622 15.22 -32.53 -6.22
N LEU A 623 15.39 -32.71 -7.53
CA LEU A 623 14.57 -32.03 -8.54
C LEU A 623 13.08 -32.41 -8.46
N MET A 624 12.78 -33.69 -8.21
CA MET A 624 11.40 -34.14 -8.04
C MET A 624 10.76 -33.50 -6.80
N LEU A 625 11.47 -33.51 -5.67
CA LEU A 625 10.99 -32.89 -4.42
C LEU A 625 10.84 -31.36 -4.57
N LEU A 626 11.75 -30.69 -5.28
CA LEU A 626 11.64 -29.26 -5.60
C LEU A 626 10.33 -28.95 -6.32
N LYS A 627 9.96 -29.75 -7.33
CA LYS A 627 8.72 -29.55 -8.09
C LYS A 627 7.49 -29.75 -7.20
N VAL A 628 7.49 -30.77 -6.36
CA VAL A 628 6.40 -31.03 -5.40
C VAL A 628 6.26 -29.88 -4.40
N ALA A 629 7.38 -29.37 -3.86
CA ALA A 629 7.39 -28.21 -2.99
C ALA A 629 6.85 -26.96 -3.69
N ALA A 630 7.26 -26.71 -4.94
CA ALA A 630 6.82 -25.55 -5.71
C ALA A 630 5.33 -25.61 -6.06
N GLU A 631 4.80 -26.78 -6.41
CA GLU A 631 3.37 -26.98 -6.63
C GLU A 631 2.58 -26.73 -5.34
N LYS A 632 3.04 -27.29 -4.21
CA LYS A 632 2.41 -27.06 -2.91
C LYS A 632 2.39 -25.57 -2.53
N HIS A 633 3.49 -24.87 -2.73
CA HIS A 633 3.57 -23.43 -2.47
C HIS A 633 2.56 -22.64 -3.30
N GLN A 634 2.47 -22.94 -4.61
CA GLN A 634 1.50 -22.31 -5.49
C GLN A 634 0.05 -22.58 -5.09
N ASP A 635 -0.25 -23.80 -4.62
CA ASP A 635 -1.58 -24.13 -4.10
C ASP A 635 -1.92 -23.34 -2.83
N LEU A 636 -0.96 -23.19 -1.90
CA LEU A 636 -1.15 -22.34 -0.72
C LEU A 636 -1.39 -20.88 -1.10
N TYR A 637 -0.64 -20.35 -2.06
CA TYR A 637 -0.82 -18.98 -2.54
C TYR A 637 -2.22 -18.78 -3.16
N ARG A 638 -2.70 -19.74 -3.96
CA ARG A 638 -4.07 -19.72 -4.50
C ARG A 638 -5.13 -19.78 -3.40
N LEU A 639 -4.94 -20.63 -2.39
CA LEU A 639 -5.84 -20.72 -1.24
C LEU A 639 -5.88 -19.39 -0.47
N ALA A 640 -4.74 -18.77 -0.19
CA ALA A 640 -4.66 -17.47 0.47
C ALA A 640 -5.39 -16.38 -0.33
N MET A 641 -5.08 -16.24 -1.62
CA MET A 641 -5.73 -15.25 -2.51
C MET A 641 -7.25 -15.43 -2.63
N THR A 642 -7.76 -16.66 -2.51
CA THR A 642 -9.21 -16.96 -2.54
C THR A 642 -9.90 -16.86 -1.17
N GLY A 643 -9.20 -16.39 -0.14
CA GLY A 643 -9.77 -16.28 1.20
C GLY A 643 -9.92 -17.62 1.93
N ASN A 644 -9.18 -18.64 1.52
CA ASN A 644 -9.10 -19.97 2.15
C ASN A 644 -7.78 -20.16 2.93
N GLY A 645 -7.21 -19.07 3.44
CA GLY A 645 -6.01 -19.12 4.29
C GLY A 645 -6.29 -19.68 5.69
N ILE A 646 -5.29 -19.54 6.55
CA ILE A 646 -5.31 -20.02 7.94
C ILE A 646 -5.38 -18.83 8.89
N ASP A 647 -4.44 -17.90 8.73
CA ASP A 647 -4.05 -16.96 9.77
C ASP A 647 -5.08 -15.86 10.04
N ARG A 648 -5.66 -15.21 9.01
CA ARG A 648 -6.70 -14.19 9.25
C ARG A 648 -7.96 -14.79 9.88
N HIS A 649 -8.27 -16.03 9.55
CA HIS A 649 -9.42 -16.72 10.13
C HIS A 649 -9.19 -17.03 11.62
N LEU A 650 -8.05 -17.64 11.98
CA LEU A 650 -7.72 -17.91 13.39
C LEU A 650 -7.61 -16.63 14.22
N PHE A 651 -7.03 -15.57 13.66
CA PHE A 651 -6.99 -14.25 14.28
C PHE A 651 -8.39 -13.71 14.60
N CYS A 652 -9.33 -13.77 13.64
CA CYS A 652 -10.69 -13.29 13.89
C CYS A 652 -11.43 -14.15 14.92
N LEU A 653 -11.24 -15.48 14.90
CA LEU A 653 -11.81 -16.36 15.92
C LEU A 653 -11.26 -16.02 17.31
N TYR A 654 -9.97 -15.71 17.42
CA TYR A 654 -9.36 -15.26 18.66
C TYR A 654 -9.97 -13.96 19.18
N LEU A 655 -10.17 -12.96 18.32
CA LEU A 655 -10.83 -11.71 18.73
C LEU A 655 -12.25 -11.97 19.24
N VAL A 656 -13.03 -12.81 18.53
CA VAL A 656 -14.36 -13.22 19.00
C VAL A 656 -14.28 -13.89 20.37
N SER A 657 -13.31 -14.79 20.60
CA SER A 657 -13.13 -15.42 21.91
C SER A 657 -12.89 -14.40 23.01
N LYS A 658 -12.09 -13.35 22.74
CA LYS A 658 -11.81 -12.27 23.69
C LYS A 658 -13.04 -11.39 23.96
N TYR A 659 -13.86 -11.09 22.95
CA TYR A 659 -15.12 -10.39 23.16
C TYR A 659 -16.13 -11.19 23.98
N LEU A 660 -16.09 -12.53 23.90
CA LEU A 660 -16.96 -13.41 24.67
C LEU A 660 -16.41 -13.74 26.07
N GLY A 661 -15.18 -13.30 26.41
CA GLY A 661 -14.52 -13.68 27.66
C GLY A 661 -14.13 -15.16 27.72
N GLU A 662 -14.03 -15.82 26.57
CA GLU A 662 -13.71 -17.25 26.44
C GLU A 662 -12.21 -17.43 26.21
N ASP A 663 -11.63 -18.45 26.84
CA ASP A 663 -10.21 -18.77 26.69
C ASP A 663 -10.02 -20.07 25.91
N SER A 664 -9.13 -20.03 24.92
CA SER A 664 -8.77 -21.18 24.09
C SER A 664 -7.27 -21.42 24.16
N ALA A 665 -6.87 -22.59 24.69
CA ALA A 665 -5.46 -23.00 24.67
C ALA A 665 -4.92 -23.09 23.25
N PHE A 666 -5.70 -23.65 22.31
CA PHE A 666 -5.36 -23.72 20.90
C PHE A 666 -5.07 -22.34 20.29
N LEU A 667 -6.02 -21.39 20.37
CA LEU A 667 -5.83 -20.07 19.76
C LEU A 667 -4.70 -19.28 20.40
N LYS A 668 -4.53 -19.38 21.72
CA LYS A 668 -3.41 -18.77 22.44
C LYS A 668 -2.06 -19.29 21.92
N GLU A 669 -1.92 -20.61 21.78
CA GLU A 669 -0.67 -21.22 21.33
C GLU A 669 -0.36 -20.87 19.87
N VAL A 670 -1.34 -21.03 18.95
CA VAL A 670 -1.13 -20.76 17.53
C VAL A 670 -0.71 -19.31 17.25
N LEU A 671 -1.32 -18.34 17.94
CA LEU A 671 -1.07 -16.91 17.71
C LEU A 671 0.16 -16.38 18.46
N SER A 672 0.74 -17.16 19.37
CA SER A 672 1.96 -16.79 20.10
C SER A 672 3.26 -17.11 19.37
N GLN A 673 3.19 -17.88 18.28
CA GLN A 673 4.38 -18.34 17.56
C GLN A 673 5.04 -17.19 16.78
N PRO A 674 6.35 -16.92 16.97
CA PRO A 674 7.02 -15.84 16.26
C PRO A 674 7.30 -16.21 14.80
N TRP A 675 7.09 -15.24 13.91
CA TRP A 675 7.43 -15.34 12.49
C TRP A 675 8.91 -15.03 12.28
N ARG A 676 9.77 -16.05 12.52
CA ARG A 676 11.23 -15.90 12.42
C ARG A 676 11.75 -15.65 11.00
N LEU A 677 10.96 -15.96 9.99
CA LEU A 677 11.22 -15.51 8.63
C LEU A 677 9.97 -14.83 8.08
N SER A 678 10.01 -13.52 7.93
CA SER A 678 8.90 -12.74 7.38
C SER A 678 9.26 -12.20 6.01
N THR A 679 8.47 -12.55 5.01
CA THR A 679 8.79 -12.29 3.61
C THR A 679 7.66 -11.57 2.89
N SER A 680 8.03 -10.79 1.87
CA SER A 680 7.05 -10.21 0.97
C SER A 680 7.61 -9.99 -0.43
N GLN A 681 6.82 -10.36 -1.43
CA GLN A 681 7.02 -9.89 -2.78
C GLN A 681 6.35 -8.53 -2.98
N THR A 682 7.09 -7.54 -3.49
CA THR A 682 6.48 -6.29 -3.97
C THR A 682 6.39 -6.31 -5.51
N PRO A 683 5.20 -6.42 -6.11
CA PRO A 683 5.06 -6.39 -7.56
C PRO A 683 5.44 -5.01 -8.10
N LEU A 684 6.36 -4.99 -9.05
CA LEU A 684 6.74 -3.81 -9.82
C LEU A 684 6.39 -4.00 -11.29
N GLN A 685 6.39 -2.88 -12.03
CA GLN A 685 5.82 -2.74 -13.37
C GLN A 685 4.30 -2.95 -13.41
N GLN A 686 3.58 -2.56 -12.35
CA GLN A 686 2.10 -2.62 -12.34
C GLN A 686 1.46 -1.73 -13.42
N LEU A 687 2.16 -0.69 -13.86
CA LEU A 687 1.69 0.27 -14.86
C LEU A 687 2.34 0.11 -16.24
N ASP A 688 3.32 -0.81 -16.40
CA ASP A 688 4.13 -0.98 -17.62
C ASP A 688 4.68 0.34 -18.20
N LEU A 689 5.11 1.27 -17.33
CA LEU A 689 5.58 2.61 -17.75
C LEU A 689 7.01 2.65 -18.29
N PHE A 690 7.76 1.58 -18.08
CA PHE A 690 9.14 1.44 -18.53
C PHE A 690 9.34 0.16 -19.31
N ASP A 691 9.95 0.30 -20.49
CA ASP A 691 10.49 -0.82 -21.24
C ASP A 691 11.89 -1.13 -20.70
N LEU A 692 11.95 -1.96 -19.66
CA LEU A 692 13.22 -2.37 -19.02
C LEU A 692 14.13 -3.18 -19.96
N LYS A 693 13.64 -3.65 -21.11
CA LYS A 693 14.51 -4.30 -22.10
C LYS A 693 15.30 -3.26 -22.90
N LYS A 694 14.65 -2.14 -23.25
CA LYS A 694 15.31 -1.03 -23.97
C LYS A 694 16.11 -0.12 -23.05
N HIS A 695 15.68 -0.02 -21.80
CA HIS A 695 16.20 0.90 -20.79
C HIS A 695 16.53 0.16 -19.48
N PRO A 696 17.47 -0.80 -19.49
CA PRO A 696 17.82 -1.61 -18.33
C PRO A 696 18.40 -0.81 -17.15
N GLU A 697 18.89 0.40 -17.41
CA GLU A 697 19.41 1.33 -16.40
C GLU A 697 18.32 1.94 -15.51
N TYR A 698 17.08 2.07 -16.01
CA TYR A 698 15.94 2.65 -15.29
C TYR A 698 15.25 1.64 -14.36
N VAL A 699 16.04 0.88 -13.61
CA VAL A 699 15.57 -0.07 -12.59
C VAL A 699 15.68 0.54 -11.19
N THR A 700 14.65 0.34 -10.38
CA THR A 700 14.67 0.61 -8.93
C THR A 700 15.16 -0.62 -8.17
N SER A 701 15.80 -0.44 -7.01
CA SER A 701 16.13 -1.59 -6.15
C SER A 701 14.90 -2.21 -5.49
N GLY A 702 13.76 -1.51 -5.46
CA GLY A 702 12.57 -1.94 -4.72
C GLY A 702 12.53 -1.32 -3.33
N GLY A 703 12.22 -2.13 -2.32
CA GLY A 703 11.96 -1.66 -0.97
C GLY A 703 11.95 -2.79 0.04
N GLY A 704 12.10 -2.44 1.32
CA GLY A 704 12.19 -3.40 2.41
C GLY A 704 11.53 -2.93 3.70
N PHE A 705 11.65 -3.75 4.74
CA PHE A 705 11.09 -3.52 6.08
C PHE A 705 12.03 -4.17 7.12
N GLY A 706 11.87 -3.82 8.41
CA GLY A 706 12.63 -4.43 9.51
C GLY A 706 12.16 -5.86 9.86
N PRO A 707 12.92 -6.64 10.65
CA PRO A 707 12.49 -7.96 11.08
C PRO A 707 11.29 -7.88 12.04
N VAL A 708 10.39 -8.87 11.99
CA VAL A 708 9.19 -8.93 12.84
C VAL A 708 9.38 -9.74 14.13
N ALA A 709 10.53 -10.41 14.27
CA ALA A 709 10.97 -11.14 15.44
C ALA A 709 12.42 -10.77 15.74
N ASP A 710 12.78 -10.67 17.01
CA ASP A 710 14.13 -10.24 17.42
C ASP A 710 15.21 -11.25 16.98
N ASP A 711 14.87 -12.54 16.94
CA ASP A 711 15.73 -13.65 16.52
C ASP A 711 15.48 -14.10 15.06
N GLY A 712 14.86 -13.23 14.24
CA GLY A 712 14.41 -13.54 12.89
C GLY A 712 14.91 -12.59 11.80
N TYR A 713 14.48 -12.88 10.57
CA TYR A 713 14.79 -12.12 9.37
C TYR A 713 13.54 -11.49 8.74
N GLY A 714 13.67 -10.26 8.24
CA GLY A 714 12.77 -9.65 7.26
C GLY A 714 13.38 -9.77 5.86
N VAL A 715 12.64 -10.30 4.88
CA VAL A 715 13.11 -10.43 3.49
C VAL A 715 12.06 -9.90 2.52
N SER A 716 12.32 -8.75 1.93
CA SER A 716 11.55 -8.27 0.78
C SER A 716 12.27 -8.62 -0.51
N TYR A 717 11.53 -9.00 -1.55
CA TYR A 717 12.10 -9.19 -2.87
C TYR A 717 11.22 -8.64 -3.98
N ILE A 718 11.87 -8.24 -5.06
CA ILE A 718 11.23 -7.79 -6.28
C ILE A 718 11.83 -8.50 -7.49
N ILE A 719 10.99 -8.77 -8.49
CA ILE A 719 11.39 -9.43 -9.73
C ILE A 719 11.29 -8.40 -10.86
N LEU A 720 12.42 -8.06 -11.47
CA LEU A 720 12.53 -7.00 -12.47
C LEU A 720 12.99 -7.56 -13.81
N GLY A 721 12.24 -7.24 -14.88
CA GLY A 721 12.56 -7.76 -16.20
C GLY A 721 12.59 -9.29 -16.21
N GLU A 722 13.47 -9.88 -17.01
CA GLU A 722 13.66 -11.34 -17.09
C GLU A 722 14.86 -11.84 -16.28
N ASP A 723 15.81 -10.96 -15.93
CA ASP A 723 17.16 -11.36 -15.51
C ASP A 723 17.63 -10.77 -14.16
N LEU A 724 16.77 -10.00 -13.47
CA LEU A 724 17.13 -9.32 -12.22
C LEU A 724 16.12 -9.62 -11.10
N ILE A 725 16.63 -9.98 -9.93
CA ILE A 725 15.88 -10.09 -8.68
C ILE A 725 16.61 -9.24 -7.64
N ASN A 726 15.92 -8.35 -6.93
CA ASN A 726 16.55 -7.64 -5.81
C ASN A 726 15.99 -8.15 -4.49
N PHE A 727 16.87 -8.38 -3.53
CA PHE A 727 16.54 -8.77 -2.17
C PHE A 727 16.91 -7.64 -1.19
N HIS A 728 16.04 -7.38 -0.23
CA HIS A 728 16.30 -6.54 0.93
C HIS A 728 16.14 -7.40 2.18
N ILE A 729 17.23 -7.63 2.88
CA ILE A 729 17.32 -8.52 4.04
C ILE A 729 17.58 -7.66 5.27
N SER A 730 16.84 -7.90 6.34
CA SER A 730 17.05 -7.23 7.63
C SER A 730 17.02 -8.23 8.77
N SER A 731 17.79 -7.95 9.81
CA SER A 731 17.78 -8.67 11.09
C SER A 731 18.21 -7.73 12.22
N LYS A 732 18.45 -8.27 13.43
CA LYS A 732 18.94 -7.48 14.56
C LYS A 732 20.35 -7.91 14.96
N HIS A 733 21.23 -6.94 15.20
CA HIS A 733 22.59 -7.17 15.70
C HIS A 733 22.59 -7.79 17.10
N SER A 734 21.57 -7.51 17.91
CA SER A 734 21.38 -8.05 19.26
C SER A 734 21.11 -9.56 19.29
N SER A 735 20.66 -10.16 18.18
CA SER A 735 20.45 -11.60 18.09
C SER A 735 21.72 -12.30 17.62
N PRO A 736 22.34 -13.18 18.44
CA PRO A 736 23.55 -13.89 18.07
C PRO A 736 23.30 -14.94 16.98
N GLU A 737 22.04 -15.30 16.75
CA GLU A 737 21.69 -16.29 15.75
C GLU A 737 21.59 -15.66 14.34
N THR A 738 21.43 -14.34 14.19
CA THR A 738 21.10 -13.69 12.91
C THR A 738 22.24 -12.86 12.34
N ASP A 739 22.42 -12.90 11.02
CA ASP A 739 23.36 -12.05 10.27
C ASP A 739 22.84 -11.89 8.83
N SER A 740 22.53 -10.66 8.42
CA SER A 740 21.88 -10.37 7.13
C SER A 740 22.81 -10.66 5.95
N HIS A 741 24.12 -10.49 6.11
CA HIS A 741 25.12 -10.75 5.06
C HIS A 741 25.36 -12.24 4.87
N ARG A 742 25.50 -12.98 5.97
CA ARG A 742 25.63 -14.44 5.98
C ARG A 742 24.38 -15.08 5.39
N PHE A 743 23.20 -14.64 5.83
CA PHE A 743 21.95 -15.15 5.29
C PHE A 743 21.78 -14.79 3.80
N GLY A 744 22.15 -13.57 3.40
CA GLY A 744 22.17 -13.16 2.00
C GLY A 744 23.08 -14.00 1.11
N SER A 745 24.26 -14.37 1.61
CA SER A 745 25.17 -15.30 0.92
C SER A 745 24.53 -16.68 0.76
N ASN A 746 23.86 -17.18 1.80
CA ASN A 746 23.10 -18.42 1.74
C ASN A 746 21.93 -18.36 0.75
N ILE A 747 21.23 -17.22 0.64
CA ILE A 747 20.16 -17.01 -0.35
C ILE A 747 20.73 -17.09 -1.76
N ARG A 748 21.82 -16.37 -2.04
CA ARG A 748 22.48 -16.40 -3.35
C ARG A 748 22.87 -17.82 -3.73
N GLN A 749 23.52 -18.55 -2.83
CA GLN A 749 23.93 -19.93 -3.08
C GLN A 749 22.72 -20.86 -3.29
N ALA A 750 21.68 -20.74 -2.46
CA ALA A 750 20.47 -21.54 -2.61
C ALA A 750 19.79 -21.30 -3.98
N MET A 751 19.74 -20.04 -4.44
CA MET A 751 19.19 -19.71 -5.76
C MET A 751 19.95 -20.41 -6.89
N LEU A 752 21.29 -20.39 -6.85
CA LEU A 752 22.15 -21.08 -7.82
C LEU A 752 21.95 -22.60 -7.76
N ASP A 753 22.01 -23.19 -6.57
CA ASP A 753 21.88 -24.65 -6.39
C ASP A 753 20.52 -25.17 -6.90
N LEU A 754 19.43 -24.43 -6.66
CA LEU A 754 18.11 -24.80 -7.17
C LEU A 754 18.08 -24.76 -8.70
N LEU A 755 18.78 -23.83 -9.35
CA LEU A 755 18.85 -23.75 -10.81
C LEU A 755 19.65 -24.92 -11.38
N ASP A 756 20.76 -25.27 -10.75
CA ASP A 756 21.66 -26.35 -11.18
C ASP A 756 20.98 -27.72 -11.24
N LEU A 757 19.99 -27.97 -10.37
CA LEU A 757 19.16 -29.19 -10.40
C LEU A 757 18.47 -29.42 -11.75
N PHE A 758 18.19 -28.37 -12.51
CA PHE A 758 17.50 -28.50 -13.80
C PHE A 758 18.42 -28.90 -14.96
N GLN A 759 19.75 -28.81 -14.77
CA GLN A 759 20.79 -29.14 -15.74
C GLN A 759 20.50 -28.59 -17.14
N LEU A 760 20.25 -27.28 -17.23
CA LEU A 760 19.81 -26.64 -18.47
C LEU A 760 20.88 -26.75 -19.59
N ASP A 761 22.16 -26.64 -19.24
CA ASP A 761 23.29 -26.73 -20.20
C ASP A 761 23.45 -28.13 -20.82
N ASN A 762 23.11 -29.18 -20.07
CA ASN A 762 23.14 -30.56 -20.58
C ASN A 762 21.99 -30.86 -21.55
N LYS A 763 20.90 -30.06 -21.54
CA LYS A 763 19.78 -30.23 -22.45
C LYS A 763 20.00 -29.58 -23.81
N GLU A 764 20.73 -28.46 -23.90
CA GLU A 764 21.04 -27.84 -25.20
C GLU A 764 21.99 -28.69 -26.06
N ASN A 765 22.88 -29.48 -25.45
CA ASN A 765 23.72 -30.43 -26.19
C ASN A 765 22.97 -31.65 -26.74
N ASN A 766 21.83 -32.04 -26.13
CA ASN A 766 20.99 -33.13 -26.63
C ASN A 766 20.03 -32.72 -27.76
N PHE A 767 19.93 -31.43 -28.10
CA PHE A 767 19.19 -30.94 -29.27
C PHE A 767 20.08 -30.69 -30.50
N LYS A 768 21.39 -30.95 -30.42
CA LYS A 768 22.33 -30.88 -31.56
C LYS A 768 22.60 -32.24 -32.21
N ILE A 769 21.93 -33.30 -31.78
CA ILE A 769 21.98 -34.63 -32.41
C ILE A 769 20.54 -35.10 -32.64
N PHE A 770 19.82 -34.45 -33.57
CA PHE A 770 18.74 -35.02 -34.39
C PHE A 770 18.48 -34.13 -35.59
#